data_AF-A0A4Q5P1D3-F1
#
_entry.id   AF-A0A4Q5P1D3-F1
#
_cell.length_a   1.000
_cell.length_b   1.000
_cell.length_c   1.000
_cell.angle_alpha   90.00
_cell.angle_beta   90.00
_cell.angle_gamma   90.00
#
_symmetry.space_group_name_H-M   'P 1'
#
loop_
_entity.id
_entity.type
_entity.pdbx_description
1 polymer ?
#
loop_
_entity_poly.entity_id
_entity_poly.type
_entity_poly.pdbx_seq_one_letter_code
_entity_poly.pdbx_strand_id
1 'polypeptide(L)'
;MKTFRNCFQTSNPLPSEHQQTVNTLSAFASIHSFRKYLVLFAFCIAFASCLFVGAEAKADDGSRLWLRYESLPVQKADAYRKLLTTVVAPGNSATQVAIREELVRASSGMLGNKLATENSVVRDGAIVVGTPKNCPAIANLKLDTQLATLGTEGFLIRSVKIGTRSATVIASQGEVGALYGTFHFLRLMQTLQPLDRLNLTQKPSFNLRVLNHWDNLDGSIERGYAGRSLWNWKELPEKVDARLHDYARANASIGINGSVLNNVNASADSLTPQYLRKTAAIANALRPYGVRVYLSARFSAPIELGGLKTADPLAPEVAAWWKAKADEIYKIIPDFGGFLIKANSEGQPGPLTYKRTHADGANMLAAALAPHKGVVMWRAFVYDAKPGSDRVGQAYDALKLFDGKFASNVLLQVKNGPLDFMPREPFHPLFGVMTKTQLMPELQITQEYLGQAKQLAFLAPMWREFLDSETYAKGQGSTVVKVVDGTLTGQKLTGIAGVANTGSDQNWTGQDLAQANWYAFGRLAWNPNMSSRQIADEWGEMTFTHERQTVQVLTRLLLESREAVVNYMMPLGLTHMMQGGNHYGPQPGRDAATYFHRADANGLGFDRTVTGSGMVNQYQAGARERFASLATCPDEYMLWFHHVPWDYKMRSGRTLWDELCLHYQSGVNWTGKARKDWDMLFGTIDPQRRVAIAAKLAIQERDAIEWRDTCLSYFQTFSKRPLPTGVGHPPQIVTAAPREPVLTGDATKEVLPLTVFKNLQAGKKQTVLVYGTSLSINGEWAKAVKEYFDRQFPDQVTFVNGAKAGMASKWGRENLQARVLDTKPDLVFIEFAINDASKNNGISVEQSRANLDNMVTVLRGQNPQVDIVLQTMNAVWDSPRSAPKKYGSDRPNLAAYYEVYRRYAREHELPLVDNYPNWLRLQQENVETYQQMVPDGIHPSAPVSKAVTWPAVESLLEKGRKGAMSNQATNQQTTNLQGQQAPVAPVTAPPAVEAVVAPPIVVTPPAKENFHIYLLMGQSNMVGRDTRSLGLQGDNPHVLSLNSEGQWVVAKDPLHSDGKIAPGVGPGLSFALEMAKADPTVTIGLVPCAVGGTPLSRWVKGADLYEKAVSRAKVVAQAGVIKGVLWHQGEAETSKQENADTYETRLSQMFNDLRGDLGAPNLPIVVGQLGEFLTLEKYPYVDVVRGAIKHISTVFPQVGFADSEGLGHKGDKLHFSAEAEKIFGTRYAQAMQELQKPQ
;
A
#
# COMPACT_ATOMS: atom_id res chain seq x y z
N MET A 1 51.70 2.94 -43.33
CA MET A 1 50.75 3.05 -44.46
C MET A 1 49.58 3.92 -43.98
N LYS A 2 49.35 5.09 -44.60
CA LYS A 2 48.37 5.34 -45.70
C LYS A 2 46.90 5.11 -45.27
N THR A 3 45.92 6.04 -45.36
CA THR A 3 45.83 7.52 -45.58
C THR A 3 44.33 7.95 -45.37
N PHE A 4 43.76 9.17 -45.51
CA PHE A 4 44.16 10.50 -46.02
C PHE A 4 43.24 11.67 -45.48
N ARG A 5 43.68 12.51 -44.50
CA ARG A 5 43.24 13.93 -44.26
C ARG A 5 41.73 14.22 -43.96
N ASN A 6 41.24 15.41 -43.55
CA ASN A 6 41.74 16.72 -43.05
C ASN A 6 40.61 17.36 -42.17
N CYS A 7 40.62 18.58 -41.58
CA CYS A 7 41.53 19.74 -41.49
C CYS A 7 41.26 20.52 -40.17
N PHE A 8 42.11 21.50 -39.79
CA PHE A 8 41.79 22.55 -38.79
C PHE A 8 42.72 23.79 -38.96
N GLN A 9 42.26 24.97 -38.53
CA GLN A 9 42.97 26.27 -38.41
C GLN A 9 42.29 27.06 -37.24
N THR A 10 42.92 27.96 -36.45
CA THR A 10 44.33 28.39 -36.29
C THR A 10 44.59 28.90 -34.84
N SER A 11 45.86 29.19 -34.53
CA SER A 11 46.50 29.51 -33.23
C SER A 11 46.13 30.83 -32.49
N ASN A 12 46.11 30.77 -31.14
CA ASN A 12 46.98 31.43 -30.11
C ASN A 12 47.68 32.80 -30.39
N PRO A 13 48.27 33.49 -29.36
CA PRO A 13 47.90 33.73 -27.94
C PRO A 13 48.24 35.19 -27.44
N LEU A 14 48.16 35.52 -26.13
CA LEU A 14 48.87 36.68 -25.49
C LEU A 14 49.02 36.54 -23.94
N PRO A 15 50.07 37.09 -23.27
CA PRO A 15 50.30 37.01 -21.81
C PRO A 15 50.35 38.36 -21.03
N SER A 16 50.78 38.30 -19.76
CA SER A 16 50.76 39.25 -18.62
C SER A 16 51.80 40.40 -18.57
N GLU A 17 51.61 41.42 -17.69
CA GLU A 17 52.53 41.74 -16.54
C GLU A 17 52.11 42.93 -15.60
N HIS A 18 52.82 43.02 -14.44
CA HIS A 18 53.06 44.02 -13.36
C HIS A 18 52.54 45.50 -13.39
N GLN A 19 52.64 46.35 -12.33
CA GLN A 19 52.60 46.26 -10.84
C GLN A 19 52.75 47.66 -10.16
N GLN A 20 51.95 47.98 -9.11
CA GLN A 20 52.07 49.02 -8.03
C GLN A 20 52.48 50.49 -8.37
N THR A 21 51.80 51.51 -7.81
CA THR A 21 52.21 52.36 -6.63
C THR A 21 51.24 53.58 -6.49
N VAL A 22 51.17 54.48 -5.48
CA VAL A 22 51.38 54.58 -3.98
C VAL A 22 50.80 55.97 -3.51
N ASN A 23 50.69 56.25 -2.19
CA ASN A 23 50.45 57.57 -1.53
C ASN A 23 49.02 58.21 -1.57
N THR A 24 48.53 59.02 -0.60
CA THR A 24 48.74 59.16 0.89
C THR A 24 47.65 60.06 1.52
N LEU A 25 47.58 60.10 2.88
CA LEU A 25 46.98 61.10 3.80
C LEU A 25 45.64 60.78 4.51
N SER A 26 45.44 61.46 5.65
CA SER A 26 44.48 61.14 6.72
C SER A 26 43.72 62.38 7.23
N ALA A 27 42.48 62.17 7.68
CA ALA A 27 41.69 63.12 8.47
C ALA A 27 40.65 62.37 9.32
N PHE A 28 40.08 63.01 10.34
CA PHE A 28 39.33 62.34 11.43
C PHE A 28 37.79 62.41 11.31
N ALA A 29 37.15 61.52 12.07
CA ALA A 29 35.79 61.62 12.64
C ALA A 29 34.54 61.54 11.72
N SER A 30 33.94 60.34 11.67
CA SER A 30 32.57 60.16 12.21
C SER A 30 32.29 58.70 12.55
N ILE A 31 31.79 58.43 13.76
CA ILE A 31 31.68 57.08 14.35
C ILE A 31 30.46 56.27 13.82
N HIS A 32 29.62 56.86 12.96
CA HIS A 32 28.37 56.23 12.50
C HIS A 32 28.51 55.22 11.34
N SER A 33 29.56 55.30 10.51
CA SER A 33 29.68 54.42 9.33
C SER A 33 30.19 53.01 9.68
N PHE A 34 31.00 52.85 10.72
CA PHE A 34 31.71 51.60 10.99
C PHE A 34 30.77 50.44 11.35
N ARG A 35 29.64 50.71 12.03
CA ARG A 35 28.60 49.70 12.29
C ARG A 35 27.93 49.18 11.02
N LYS A 36 27.69 50.02 10.00
CA LYS A 36 27.10 49.55 8.73
C LYS A 36 28.06 48.64 7.97
N TYR A 37 29.35 48.96 7.92
CA TYR A 37 30.34 48.09 7.29
C TYR A 37 30.63 46.82 8.08
N LEU A 38 30.63 46.83 9.43
CA LEU A 38 30.71 45.59 10.19
C LEU A 38 29.48 44.70 9.98
N VAL A 39 28.26 45.27 9.92
CA VAL A 39 27.06 44.50 9.61
C VAL A 39 27.10 43.96 8.19
N LEU A 40 27.51 44.74 7.18
CA LEU A 40 27.65 44.24 5.80
C LEU A 40 28.74 43.17 5.68
N PHE A 41 29.90 43.34 6.33
CA PHE A 41 30.99 42.38 6.28
C PHE A 41 30.66 41.10 7.06
N ALA A 42 29.95 41.21 8.19
CA ALA A 42 29.35 40.06 8.87
C ALA A 42 28.26 39.38 8.03
N PHE A 43 27.45 40.13 7.29
CA PHE A 43 26.49 39.57 6.33
C PHE A 43 27.20 38.86 5.18
N CYS A 44 28.24 39.44 4.59
CA CYS A 44 29.01 38.80 3.52
C CYS A 44 29.77 37.56 4.02
N ILE A 45 30.32 37.58 5.23
CA ILE A 45 30.94 36.40 5.86
C ILE A 45 29.88 35.34 6.20
N ALA A 46 28.71 35.71 6.72
CA ALA A 46 27.63 34.78 6.98
C ALA A 46 27.07 34.17 5.69
N PHE A 47 26.87 34.99 4.64
CA PHE A 47 26.39 34.54 3.34
C PHE A 47 27.43 33.66 2.62
N ALA A 48 28.71 34.01 2.68
CA ALA A 48 29.80 33.15 2.21
C ALA A 48 29.88 31.85 3.03
N SER A 49 29.66 31.90 4.35
CA SER A 49 29.63 30.71 5.22
C SER A 49 28.44 29.81 4.87
N CYS A 50 27.26 30.36 4.59
CA CYS A 50 26.11 29.62 4.07
C CYS A 50 26.39 29.01 2.68
N LEU A 51 27.15 29.70 1.82
CA LEU A 51 27.59 29.18 0.52
C LEU A 51 28.68 28.08 0.64
N PHE A 52 29.48 28.06 1.71
CA PHE A 52 30.53 27.05 1.95
C PHE A 52 30.12 25.88 2.86
N VAL A 53 28.96 25.93 3.52
CA VAL A 53 28.35 24.78 4.21
C VAL A 53 27.45 23.95 3.28
N GLY A 54 27.15 24.46 2.07
CA GLY A 54 26.51 23.75 0.97
C GLY A 54 27.38 22.64 0.35
N ALA A 55 27.78 21.65 1.15
CA ALA A 55 28.24 20.37 0.62
C ALA A 55 27.07 19.74 -0.16
N GLU A 56 27.23 19.57 -1.48
CA GLU A 56 26.19 18.96 -2.32
C GLU A 56 25.85 17.56 -1.80
N ALA A 57 24.70 17.44 -1.14
CA ALA A 57 24.20 16.18 -0.64
C ALA A 57 23.86 15.28 -1.83
N LYS A 58 24.83 14.43 -2.22
CA LYS A 58 24.69 13.45 -3.29
C LYS A 58 23.35 12.72 -3.14
N ALA A 59 22.62 12.62 -4.25
CA ALA A 59 21.35 11.90 -4.28
C ALA A 59 21.54 10.48 -3.75
N ASP A 60 20.78 10.13 -2.72
CA ASP A 60 20.74 8.80 -2.13
C ASP A 60 19.33 8.25 -2.36
N ASP A 61 19.23 7.06 -2.94
CA ASP A 61 17.97 6.41 -3.31
C ASP A 61 17.51 5.39 -2.26
N GLY A 62 18.20 5.33 -1.12
CA GLY A 62 17.95 4.37 -0.05
C GLY A 62 18.44 2.95 -0.33
N SER A 63 18.98 2.65 -1.52
CA SER A 63 19.37 1.30 -1.93
C SER A 63 20.55 0.72 -1.13
N ARG A 64 21.38 1.57 -0.53
CA ARG A 64 22.51 1.15 0.31
C ARG A 64 22.12 0.90 1.77
N LEU A 65 20.87 1.16 2.15
CA LEU A 65 20.38 1.03 3.53
C LEU A 65 21.29 1.82 4.51
N TRP A 66 21.65 1.20 5.62
CA TRP A 66 22.63 1.68 6.60
C TRP A 66 24.10 1.38 6.22
N LEU A 67 24.37 0.66 5.12
CA LEU A 67 25.73 0.29 4.66
C LEU A 67 26.25 1.27 3.58
N ARG A 68 26.04 2.58 3.81
CA ARG A 68 26.32 3.65 2.84
C ARG A 68 27.81 3.86 2.59
N TYR A 69 28.62 3.76 3.65
CA TYR A 69 30.06 4.05 3.67
C TYR A 69 30.45 5.41 3.05
N GLU A 70 29.66 6.45 3.36
CA GLU A 70 30.02 7.84 2.99
C GLU A 70 31.31 8.31 3.66
N SER A 71 31.95 9.31 3.06
CA SER A 71 33.13 9.98 3.59
C SER A 71 32.88 10.48 5.02
N LEU A 72 33.69 10.03 5.98
CA LEU A 72 33.59 10.48 7.36
C LEU A 72 34.10 11.91 7.53
N PRO A 73 33.69 12.65 8.58
CA PRO A 73 34.22 13.97 8.88
C PRO A 73 35.75 13.95 8.92
N VAL A 74 36.41 14.91 8.24
CA VAL A 74 37.84 14.85 7.90
C VAL A 74 38.74 14.49 9.08
N GLN A 75 38.51 15.12 10.25
CA GLN A 75 39.27 14.85 11.47
C GLN A 75 39.17 13.39 11.96
N LYS A 76 38.00 12.76 11.81
CA LYS A 76 37.78 11.33 12.12
C LYS A 76 38.38 10.42 11.07
N ALA A 77 38.23 10.76 9.78
CA ALA A 77 38.89 10.04 8.69
C ALA A 77 40.41 10.03 8.86
N ASP A 78 41.03 11.17 9.19
CA ASP A 78 42.48 11.27 9.45
C ASP A 78 42.94 10.53 10.71
N ALA A 79 42.12 10.53 11.77
CA ALA A 79 42.39 9.71 12.95
C ALA A 79 42.38 8.21 12.61
N TYR A 80 41.43 7.75 11.79
CA TYR A 80 41.33 6.35 11.38
C TYR A 80 42.42 5.96 10.37
N ARG A 81 42.76 6.81 9.39
CA ARG A 81 43.89 6.58 8.45
C ARG A 81 45.23 6.34 9.16
N LYS A 82 45.44 6.95 10.33
CA LYS A 82 46.63 6.75 11.18
C LYS A 82 46.62 5.43 11.95
N LEU A 83 45.44 4.85 12.18
CA LEU A 83 45.25 3.59 12.90
C LEU A 83 45.08 2.37 11.97
N LEU A 84 44.67 2.61 10.71
CA LEU A 84 44.21 1.57 9.76
C LEU A 84 44.95 1.73 8.43
N THR A 85 45.88 0.80 8.14
CA THR A 85 46.80 0.88 6.98
C THR A 85 46.69 -0.30 6.02
N THR A 86 46.23 -1.46 6.49
CA THR A 86 46.12 -2.69 5.69
C THR A 86 45.13 -3.68 6.29
N VAL A 87 44.54 -4.55 5.45
CA VAL A 87 43.67 -5.65 5.85
C VAL A 87 44.44 -6.97 5.76
N VAL A 88 44.47 -7.73 6.85
CA VAL A 88 45.11 -9.05 6.94
C VAL A 88 44.05 -10.09 7.29
N ALA A 89 43.42 -10.65 6.27
CA ALA A 89 42.41 -11.69 6.38
C ALA A 89 42.78 -12.86 5.46
N PRO A 90 43.67 -13.78 5.88
CA PRO A 90 44.18 -14.86 5.05
C PRO A 90 43.16 -15.97 4.83
N GLY A 91 43.26 -16.65 3.67
CA GLY A 91 42.40 -17.78 3.29
C GLY A 91 41.39 -17.43 2.18
N ASN A 92 40.96 -18.44 1.43
CA ASN A 92 40.18 -18.28 0.18
C ASN A 92 38.75 -18.85 0.26
N SER A 93 38.17 -18.98 1.46
CA SER A 93 36.73 -19.25 1.59
C SER A 93 35.92 -18.04 1.11
N ALA A 94 34.68 -18.26 0.66
CA ALA A 94 33.80 -17.18 0.24
C ALA A 94 33.53 -16.15 1.35
N THR A 95 33.54 -16.58 2.62
CA THR A 95 33.40 -15.69 3.78
C THR A 95 34.67 -14.86 4.03
N GLN A 96 35.88 -15.41 3.84
CA GLN A 96 37.11 -14.60 3.90
C GLN A 96 37.22 -13.61 2.72
N VAL A 97 36.72 -13.98 1.53
CA VAL A 97 36.58 -13.05 0.40
C VAL A 97 35.64 -11.89 0.78
N ALA A 98 34.43 -12.19 1.27
CA ALA A 98 33.46 -11.18 1.70
C ALA A 98 34.01 -10.25 2.81
N ILE A 99 34.74 -10.78 3.80
CA ILE A 99 35.43 -9.99 4.84
C ILE A 99 36.39 -8.98 4.22
N ARG A 100 37.24 -9.41 3.27
CA ARG A 100 38.19 -8.52 2.59
C ARG A 100 37.48 -7.46 1.77
N GLU A 101 36.52 -7.89 0.93
CA GLU A 101 35.79 -7.00 0.04
C GLU A 101 34.99 -5.94 0.81
N GLU A 102 34.38 -6.29 1.93
CA GLU A 102 33.60 -5.36 2.73
C GLU A 102 34.49 -4.32 3.44
N LEU A 103 35.62 -4.73 4.04
CA LEU A 103 36.62 -3.80 4.60
C LEU A 103 37.23 -2.87 3.53
N VAL A 104 37.48 -3.40 2.35
CA VAL A 104 38.04 -2.66 1.20
C VAL A 104 37.02 -1.67 0.62
N ARG A 105 35.75 -2.08 0.47
CA ARG A 105 34.62 -1.22 0.07
C ARG A 105 34.43 -0.08 1.08
N ALA A 106 34.36 -0.44 2.36
CA ALA A 106 34.09 0.48 3.45
C ALA A 106 35.22 1.50 3.66
N SER A 107 36.48 1.08 3.61
CA SER A 107 37.62 2.01 3.71
C SER A 107 37.73 2.94 2.50
N SER A 108 37.50 2.43 1.28
CA SER A 108 37.53 3.26 0.07
C SER A 108 36.48 4.38 0.08
N GLY A 109 35.34 4.17 0.74
CA GLY A 109 34.33 5.20 0.98
C GLY A 109 34.67 6.07 2.20
N MET A 110 34.60 5.50 3.40
CA MET A 110 34.73 6.23 4.68
C MET A 110 36.06 6.97 4.86
N LEU A 111 37.16 6.41 4.36
CA LEU A 111 38.50 7.00 4.47
C LEU A 111 38.97 7.63 3.15
N GLY A 112 38.24 7.48 2.05
CA GLY A 112 38.63 7.97 0.73
C GLY A 112 39.87 7.28 0.13
N ASN A 113 40.37 6.20 0.73
CA ASN A 113 41.51 5.44 0.24
C ASN A 113 41.31 3.93 0.42
N LYS A 114 41.60 3.15 -0.62
CA LYS A 114 41.50 1.70 -0.61
C LYS A 114 42.64 1.10 0.23
N LEU A 115 42.32 0.39 1.32
CA LEU A 115 43.33 -0.34 2.09
C LEU A 115 43.87 -1.54 1.28
N ALA A 116 45.18 -1.77 1.37
CA ALA A 116 45.82 -2.94 0.75
C ALA A 116 45.50 -4.22 1.54
N THR A 117 45.23 -5.32 0.83
CA THR A 117 45.05 -6.65 1.41
C THR A 117 46.36 -7.43 1.42
N GLU A 118 46.83 -7.83 2.60
CA GLU A 118 48.11 -8.51 2.83
C GLU A 118 47.87 -9.89 3.47
N ASN A 119 48.76 -10.85 3.23
CA ASN A 119 48.68 -12.17 3.87
C ASN A 119 49.28 -12.21 5.30
N SER A 120 49.94 -11.14 5.75
CA SER A 120 50.58 -11.05 7.07
C SER A 120 50.74 -9.60 7.55
N VAL A 121 51.08 -9.41 8.83
CA VAL A 121 51.22 -8.08 9.46
C VAL A 121 52.60 -7.48 9.13
N VAL A 122 52.69 -6.84 7.96
CA VAL A 122 53.93 -6.24 7.44
C VAL A 122 54.26 -4.85 8.01
N ARG A 123 53.26 -4.11 8.51
CA ARG A 123 53.37 -2.72 9.01
C ARG A 123 52.40 -2.46 10.18
N ASP A 124 52.62 -1.37 10.93
CA ASP A 124 51.66 -0.89 11.94
C ASP A 124 50.31 -0.51 11.32
N GLY A 125 49.23 -0.70 12.07
CA GLY A 125 47.85 -0.37 11.68
C GLY A 125 47.13 -1.46 10.88
N ALA A 126 47.54 -2.72 11.02
CA ALA A 126 46.87 -3.83 10.36
C ALA A 126 45.52 -4.17 11.02
N ILE A 127 44.47 -4.32 10.21
CA ILE A 127 43.18 -4.93 10.60
C ILE A 127 43.29 -6.42 10.34
N VAL A 128 43.46 -7.22 11.40
CA VAL A 128 43.71 -8.66 11.31
C VAL A 128 42.43 -9.43 11.61
N VAL A 129 41.89 -10.14 10.62
CA VAL A 129 40.57 -10.79 10.73
C VAL A 129 40.66 -12.30 10.49
N GLY A 130 39.87 -13.07 11.25
CA GLY A 130 39.68 -14.49 11.00
C GLY A 130 39.51 -15.32 12.27
N THR A 131 40.12 -16.50 12.26
CA THR A 131 40.05 -17.52 13.32
C THR A 131 41.46 -18.04 13.64
N PRO A 132 41.67 -18.70 14.79
CA PRO A 132 42.93 -19.40 15.07
C PRO A 132 43.30 -20.47 14.03
N LYS A 133 42.34 -21.00 13.26
CA LYS A 133 42.58 -22.07 12.27
C LYS A 133 43.06 -21.56 10.91
N ASN A 134 42.69 -20.35 10.51
CA ASN A 134 43.02 -19.79 9.19
C ASN A 134 43.99 -18.61 9.24
N CYS A 135 44.15 -17.94 10.39
CA CYS A 135 45.01 -16.78 10.56
C CYS A 135 46.10 -17.04 11.63
N PRO A 136 47.36 -17.33 11.23
CA PRO A 136 48.46 -17.59 12.17
C PRO A 136 48.71 -16.43 13.15
N ALA A 137 48.45 -15.19 12.73
CA ALA A 137 48.57 -14.01 13.59
C ALA A 137 47.53 -14.01 14.75
N ILE A 138 46.36 -14.62 14.55
CA ILE A 138 45.35 -14.80 15.61
C ILE A 138 45.68 -16.02 16.48
N ALA A 139 46.16 -17.11 15.89
CA ALA A 139 46.62 -18.31 16.63
C ALA A 139 47.72 -17.97 17.65
N ASN A 140 48.71 -17.16 17.24
CA ASN A 140 49.82 -16.76 18.10
C ASN A 140 49.41 -15.90 19.32
N LEU A 141 48.20 -15.33 19.32
CA LEU A 141 47.64 -14.59 20.47
C LEU A 141 46.96 -15.50 21.50
N LYS A 142 46.88 -16.82 21.26
CA LYS A 142 46.35 -17.84 22.20
C LYS A 142 44.97 -17.52 22.76
N LEU A 143 44.10 -16.96 21.91
CA LEU A 143 42.76 -16.50 22.29
C LEU A 143 41.73 -17.63 22.40
N ASP A 144 42.11 -18.87 22.12
CA ASP A 144 41.24 -20.03 21.91
C ASP A 144 40.24 -20.26 23.05
N THR A 145 40.69 -20.20 24.30
CA THR A 145 39.82 -20.32 25.49
C THR A 145 38.82 -19.18 25.59
N GLN A 146 39.20 -17.94 25.24
CA GLN A 146 38.29 -16.79 25.23
C GLN A 146 37.27 -16.93 24.08
N LEU A 147 37.71 -17.27 22.88
CA LEU A 147 36.86 -17.44 21.70
C LEU A 147 35.85 -18.60 21.87
N ALA A 148 36.23 -19.68 22.55
CA ALA A 148 35.33 -20.81 22.85
C ALA A 148 34.10 -20.39 23.68
N THR A 149 34.20 -19.36 24.53
CA THR A 149 33.05 -18.83 25.31
C THR A 149 32.08 -17.96 24.48
N LEU A 150 32.49 -17.58 23.27
CA LEU A 150 31.74 -16.76 22.32
C LEU A 150 31.11 -17.60 21.19
N GLY A 151 31.64 -18.81 20.95
CA GLY A 151 31.17 -19.72 19.92
C GLY A 151 31.55 -19.30 18.49
N THR A 152 30.94 -19.98 17.50
CA THR A 152 31.26 -19.81 16.07
C THR A 152 30.69 -18.56 15.41
N GLU A 153 29.72 -17.90 16.05
CA GLU A 153 29.13 -16.63 15.60
C GLU A 153 29.55 -15.44 16.45
N GLY A 154 29.96 -15.64 17.70
CA GLY A 154 30.50 -14.58 18.55
C GLY A 154 31.92 -14.19 18.16
N PHE A 155 32.35 -13.00 18.57
CA PHE A 155 33.61 -12.41 18.17
C PHE A 155 34.21 -11.48 19.23
N LEU A 156 35.50 -11.22 19.05
CA LEU A 156 36.35 -10.36 19.86
C LEU A 156 36.96 -9.29 18.95
N ILE A 157 36.90 -8.02 19.36
CA ILE A 157 37.62 -6.91 18.70
C ILE A 157 38.60 -6.32 19.71
N ARG A 158 39.91 -6.37 19.41
CA ARG A 158 40.96 -5.91 20.33
C ARG A 158 42.14 -5.25 19.63
N SER A 159 42.55 -4.08 20.11
CA SER A 159 43.82 -3.44 19.76
C SER A 159 44.97 -4.18 20.48
N VAL A 160 45.96 -4.67 19.73
CA VAL A 160 47.05 -5.54 20.21
C VAL A 160 48.39 -5.15 19.57
N LYS A 161 49.48 -5.81 20.02
CA LYS A 161 50.71 -5.92 19.23
C LYS A 161 50.90 -7.33 18.69
N ILE A 162 51.38 -7.42 17.44
CA ILE A 162 51.73 -8.67 16.76
C ILE A 162 53.21 -8.53 16.36
N GLY A 163 54.08 -9.21 17.12
CA GLY A 163 55.49 -8.84 17.20
C GLY A 163 55.61 -7.43 17.81
N THR A 164 56.40 -6.56 17.17
CA THR A 164 56.54 -5.15 17.57
C THR A 164 55.41 -4.24 17.10
N ARG A 165 54.68 -4.66 16.05
CA ARG A 165 53.71 -3.86 15.28
C ARG A 165 52.34 -3.81 15.93
N SER A 166 51.70 -2.66 15.85
CA SER A 166 50.37 -2.36 16.37
C SER A 166 49.30 -2.83 15.37
N ALA A 167 48.24 -3.48 15.86
CA ALA A 167 47.18 -4.05 15.03
C ALA A 167 45.82 -4.04 15.75
N THR A 168 44.72 -4.04 14.99
CA THR A 168 43.38 -4.32 15.50
C THR A 168 42.96 -5.72 15.05
N VAL A 169 42.73 -6.62 15.99
CA VAL A 169 42.30 -8.01 15.74
C VAL A 169 40.79 -8.12 15.83
N ILE A 170 40.17 -8.76 14.84
CA ILE A 170 38.77 -9.20 14.80
C ILE A 170 38.78 -10.73 14.73
N ALA A 171 38.62 -11.39 15.87
CA ALA A 171 38.77 -12.84 16.00
C ALA A 171 37.46 -13.53 16.39
N SER A 172 37.24 -14.72 15.84
CA SER A 172 36.12 -15.62 16.19
C SER A 172 36.58 -17.09 16.16
N GLN A 173 35.77 -17.99 16.74
CA GLN A 173 35.93 -19.43 16.56
C GLN A 173 35.50 -19.90 15.16
N GLY A 174 34.67 -19.12 14.46
CA GLY A 174 34.18 -19.42 13.10
C GLY A 174 34.23 -18.21 12.16
N GLU A 175 34.36 -18.45 10.85
CA GLU A 175 34.56 -17.37 9.88
C GLU A 175 33.36 -16.41 9.80
N VAL A 176 32.13 -16.92 9.98
CA VAL A 176 30.90 -16.11 10.01
C VAL A 176 30.90 -15.16 11.21
N GLY A 177 31.36 -15.59 12.39
CA GLY A 177 31.54 -14.69 13.53
C GLY A 177 32.61 -13.62 13.28
N ALA A 178 33.68 -13.93 12.54
CA ALA A 178 34.67 -12.93 12.13
C ALA A 178 34.08 -11.91 11.13
N LEU A 179 33.13 -12.32 10.27
CA LEU A 179 32.35 -11.42 9.41
C LEU A 179 31.39 -10.54 10.22
N TYR A 180 30.68 -11.08 11.22
CA TYR A 180 29.84 -10.28 12.12
C TYR A 180 30.66 -9.29 12.94
N GLY A 181 31.87 -9.68 13.37
CA GLY A 181 32.85 -8.79 14.00
C GLY A 181 33.37 -7.70 13.05
N THR A 182 33.53 -8.03 11.76
CA THR A 182 33.89 -7.07 10.71
C THR A 182 32.79 -6.01 10.55
N PHE A 183 31.52 -6.41 10.43
CA PHE A 183 30.42 -5.45 10.38
C PHE A 183 30.24 -4.65 11.67
N HIS A 184 30.54 -5.22 12.84
CA HIS A 184 30.56 -4.47 14.10
C HIS A 184 31.68 -3.41 14.09
N PHE A 185 32.89 -3.76 13.64
CA PHE A 185 33.99 -2.80 13.48
C PHE A 185 33.63 -1.67 12.50
N LEU A 186 33.00 -1.99 11.36
CA LEU A 186 32.55 -1.00 10.40
C LEU A 186 31.42 -0.11 10.96
N ARG A 187 30.51 -0.65 11.79
CA ARG A 187 29.54 0.16 12.53
C ARG A 187 30.23 1.13 13.50
N LEU A 188 31.27 0.71 14.24
CA LEU A 188 32.06 1.61 15.09
C LEU A 188 32.71 2.75 14.29
N MET A 189 33.19 2.46 13.07
CA MET A 189 33.69 3.50 12.17
C MET A 189 32.59 4.49 11.77
N GLN A 190 31.43 3.97 11.33
CA GLN A 190 30.28 4.78 10.91
C GLN A 190 29.69 5.62 12.05
N THR A 191 29.58 5.09 13.27
CA THR A 191 29.10 5.85 14.46
C THR A 191 30.24 6.59 15.19
N LEU A 192 31.34 6.89 14.46
CA LEU A 192 32.45 7.74 14.88
C LEU A 192 33.14 7.34 16.21
N GLN A 193 33.11 6.07 16.60
CA GLN A 193 33.64 5.57 17.88
C GLN A 193 35.17 5.47 17.92
N PRO A 194 35.84 5.66 19.07
CA PRO A 194 37.29 5.55 19.18
C PRO A 194 37.79 4.13 18.92
N LEU A 195 38.88 4.00 18.15
CA LEU A 195 39.45 2.71 17.70
C LEU A 195 40.87 2.42 18.26
N ASP A 196 41.46 3.34 19.03
CA ASP A 196 42.85 3.24 19.51
C ASP A 196 43.05 2.20 20.62
N ARG A 197 42.00 1.89 21.39
CA ARG A 197 42.02 1.01 22.57
C ARG A 197 40.83 0.05 22.62
N LEU A 198 40.50 -0.58 21.49
CA LEU A 198 39.42 -1.55 21.44
C LEU A 198 39.76 -2.78 22.31
N ASN A 199 38.79 -3.23 23.11
CA ASN A 199 38.82 -4.51 23.82
C ASN A 199 37.39 -4.90 24.18
N LEU A 200 36.65 -5.44 23.21
CA LEU A 200 35.25 -5.84 23.39
C LEU A 200 35.01 -7.25 22.87
N THR A 201 33.97 -7.88 23.41
CA THR A 201 33.46 -9.18 22.96
C THR A 201 31.95 -9.10 22.75
N GLN A 202 31.45 -9.90 21.82
CA GLN A 202 30.04 -10.00 21.48
C GLN A 202 29.71 -11.45 21.13
N LYS A 203 28.47 -11.87 21.42
CA LYS A 203 27.87 -13.11 20.93
C LYS A 203 26.37 -12.90 20.73
N PRO A 204 25.71 -13.59 19.79
CA PRO A 204 24.27 -13.53 19.64
C PRO A 204 23.57 -14.20 20.84
N SER A 205 22.36 -13.75 21.15
CA SER A 205 21.52 -14.30 22.23
C SER A 205 20.62 -15.44 21.73
N PHE A 206 20.23 -15.38 20.45
CA PHE A 206 19.41 -16.40 19.77
C PHE A 206 20.25 -17.19 18.77
N ASN A 207 20.09 -18.51 18.70
CA ASN A 207 20.77 -19.34 17.69
C ASN A 207 20.20 -19.08 16.28
N LEU A 208 18.88 -18.96 16.16
CA LEU A 208 18.17 -18.70 14.91
C LEU A 208 17.66 -17.27 14.87
N ARG A 209 18.11 -16.49 13.88
CA ARG A 209 17.79 -15.06 13.74
C ARG A 209 17.30 -14.87 12.31
N VAL A 210 15.99 -15.01 12.12
CA VAL A 210 15.40 -15.42 10.83
C VAL A 210 14.44 -14.35 10.28
N LEU A 211 14.50 -14.08 8.99
CA LEU A 211 13.45 -13.37 8.26
C LEU A 211 12.48 -14.35 7.60
N ASN A 212 11.18 -14.09 7.77
CA ASN A 212 10.10 -14.84 7.14
C ASN A 212 9.52 -13.99 6.00
N HIS A 213 9.71 -14.43 4.75
CA HIS A 213 9.17 -13.76 3.57
C HIS A 213 7.81 -14.34 3.23
N TRP A 214 6.77 -13.51 3.12
CA TRP A 214 5.42 -13.94 2.76
C TRP A 214 5.21 -13.94 1.24
N ASP A 215 6.25 -14.41 0.55
CA ASP A 215 6.43 -14.28 -0.90
C ASP A 215 5.82 -15.46 -1.64
N ASN A 216 4.96 -15.16 -2.60
CA ASN A 216 4.34 -16.13 -3.48
C ASN A 216 5.27 -16.45 -4.66
N LEU A 217 5.10 -17.63 -5.26
CA LEU A 217 5.96 -18.11 -6.34
C LEU A 217 5.76 -17.35 -7.67
N ASP A 218 4.68 -16.57 -7.80
CA ASP A 218 4.48 -15.60 -8.90
C ASP A 218 5.28 -14.30 -8.70
N GLY A 219 5.87 -14.10 -7.51
CA GLY A 219 6.57 -12.89 -7.11
C GLY A 219 5.68 -11.79 -6.52
N SER A 220 4.40 -12.05 -6.22
CA SER A 220 3.63 -11.21 -5.29
C SER A 220 4.05 -11.48 -3.84
N ILE A 221 3.74 -10.56 -2.92
CA ILE A 221 4.02 -10.72 -1.48
C ILE A 221 2.72 -10.50 -0.71
N GLU A 222 2.29 -11.48 0.08
CA GLU A 222 1.16 -11.33 0.99
C GLU A 222 1.57 -10.37 2.12
N ARG A 223 0.85 -9.25 2.26
CA ARG A 223 1.20 -8.13 3.18
C ARG A 223 2.56 -7.48 2.87
N GLY A 224 3.02 -7.55 1.62
CA GLY A 224 4.15 -6.75 1.14
C GLY A 224 3.71 -5.36 0.69
N TYR A 225 4.48 -4.34 1.08
CA TYR A 225 4.22 -2.93 0.78
C TYR A 225 5.43 -2.23 0.13
N ALA A 226 6.35 -3.01 -0.43
CA ALA A 226 7.67 -2.60 -0.91
C ALA A 226 8.00 -3.18 -2.30
N GLY A 227 6.99 -3.31 -3.17
CA GLY A 227 7.13 -3.89 -4.50
C GLY A 227 6.87 -5.41 -4.54
N ARG A 228 7.52 -6.09 -5.49
CA ARG A 228 7.46 -7.55 -5.70
C ARG A 228 8.51 -8.29 -4.86
N SER A 229 8.43 -9.62 -4.86
CA SER A 229 9.42 -10.50 -4.23
C SER A 229 10.86 -10.19 -4.69
N LEU A 230 11.83 -10.26 -3.77
CA LEU A 230 13.26 -10.27 -4.09
C LEU A 230 13.68 -11.55 -4.82
N TRP A 231 12.91 -12.62 -4.68
CA TRP A 231 13.14 -13.91 -5.30
C TRP A 231 12.50 -13.89 -6.69
N ASN A 232 13.27 -13.54 -7.73
CA ASN A 232 12.77 -13.60 -9.10
C ASN A 232 12.66 -15.07 -9.58
N TRP A 233 11.65 -15.78 -9.08
CA TRP A 233 11.38 -17.20 -9.37
C TRP A 233 11.24 -17.49 -10.87
N LYS A 234 10.96 -16.50 -11.72
CA LYS A 234 10.89 -16.67 -13.17
C LYS A 234 12.28 -16.79 -13.82
N GLU A 235 13.26 -16.02 -13.35
CA GLU A 235 14.61 -15.94 -13.93
C GLU A 235 15.66 -16.84 -13.26
N LEU A 236 15.42 -17.25 -12.01
CA LEU A 236 16.28 -18.22 -11.31
C LEU A 236 16.13 -19.64 -11.89
N PRO A 237 17.15 -20.53 -11.79
CA PRO A 237 18.53 -20.23 -11.37
C PRO A 237 19.39 -19.56 -12.44
N GLU A 238 18.92 -19.45 -13.69
CA GLU A 238 19.71 -19.03 -14.85
C GLU A 238 20.25 -17.59 -14.73
N LYS A 239 19.50 -16.71 -14.04
CA LYS A 239 19.93 -15.35 -13.70
C LYS A 239 19.63 -15.08 -12.21
N VAL A 240 20.70 -14.83 -11.45
CA VAL A 240 20.65 -14.39 -10.06
C VAL A 240 20.81 -12.86 -10.04
N ASP A 241 19.89 -12.14 -9.38
CA ASP A 241 20.01 -10.69 -9.21
C ASP A 241 21.15 -10.36 -8.23
N ALA A 242 22.03 -9.43 -8.61
CA ALA A 242 23.13 -8.96 -7.78
C ALA A 242 22.65 -8.40 -6.42
N ARG A 243 21.41 -7.87 -6.35
CA ARG A 243 20.78 -7.42 -5.10
C ARG A 243 20.70 -8.52 -4.03
N LEU A 244 20.73 -9.81 -4.38
CA LEU A 244 20.76 -10.88 -3.36
C LEU A 244 22.04 -10.84 -2.52
N HIS A 245 23.17 -10.37 -3.07
CA HIS A 245 24.39 -10.16 -2.29
C HIS A 245 24.28 -8.94 -1.35
N ASP A 246 23.61 -7.86 -1.77
CA ASP A 246 23.39 -6.71 -0.89
C ASP A 246 22.35 -6.99 0.20
N TYR A 247 21.32 -7.80 -0.07
CA TYR A 247 20.44 -8.38 0.94
C TYR A 247 21.22 -9.28 1.92
N ALA A 248 22.17 -10.09 1.44
CA ALA A 248 23.02 -10.92 2.29
C ALA A 248 23.93 -10.07 3.20
N ARG A 249 24.57 -9.03 2.64
CA ARG A 249 25.38 -8.04 3.38
C ARG A 249 24.56 -7.32 4.46
N ALA A 250 23.38 -6.82 4.09
CA ALA A 250 22.47 -6.14 5.02
C ALA A 250 22.13 -7.02 6.22
N ASN A 251 21.65 -8.25 5.98
CA ASN A 251 21.31 -9.19 7.04
C ASN A 251 22.50 -9.55 7.94
N ALA A 252 23.65 -9.88 7.35
CA ALA A 252 24.86 -10.21 8.12
C ALA A 252 25.38 -9.04 8.96
N SER A 253 25.21 -7.79 8.50
CA SER A 253 25.65 -6.59 9.25
C SER A 253 24.91 -6.33 10.57
N ILE A 254 23.70 -6.86 10.66
CA ILE A 254 22.86 -6.88 11.88
C ILE A 254 22.72 -8.30 12.45
N GLY A 255 23.52 -9.26 11.97
CA GLY A 255 23.65 -10.61 12.52
C GLY A 255 22.55 -11.61 12.17
N ILE A 256 21.59 -11.28 11.29
CA ILE A 256 20.56 -12.21 10.81
C ILE A 256 21.25 -13.38 10.08
N ASN A 257 20.82 -14.61 10.36
CA ASN A 257 21.44 -15.85 9.86
C ASN A 257 20.47 -16.84 9.18
N GLY A 258 19.19 -16.46 9.01
CA GLY A 258 18.20 -17.27 8.31
C GLY A 258 17.24 -16.46 7.45
N SER A 259 16.77 -17.06 6.36
CA SER A 259 15.73 -16.51 5.49
C SER A 259 14.79 -17.64 5.03
N VAL A 260 13.53 -17.61 5.47
CA VAL A 260 12.45 -18.42 4.87
C VAL A 260 12.00 -17.69 3.61
N LEU A 261 12.09 -18.34 2.45
CA LEU A 261 11.99 -17.65 1.15
C LEU A 261 10.57 -17.55 0.57
N ASN A 262 9.58 -18.25 1.14
CA ASN A 262 8.25 -18.36 0.55
C ASN A 262 7.14 -18.33 1.60
N ASN A 263 5.95 -17.94 1.14
CA ASN A 263 4.76 -17.69 1.96
C ASN A 263 4.37 -18.87 2.86
N VAL A 264 3.99 -18.54 4.10
CA VAL A 264 3.40 -19.46 5.08
C VAL A 264 2.09 -20.08 4.59
N ASN A 265 1.36 -19.39 3.70
CA ASN A 265 0.29 -19.98 2.88
C ASN A 265 0.90 -20.81 1.73
N ALA A 266 1.64 -21.86 2.09
CA ALA A 266 2.57 -22.53 1.18
C ALA A 266 1.89 -23.31 0.04
N SER A 267 2.39 -23.11 -1.19
CA SER A 267 2.23 -24.10 -2.28
C SER A 267 3.22 -25.25 -2.11
N ALA A 268 2.79 -26.47 -2.46
CA ALA A 268 3.65 -27.63 -2.55
C ALA A 268 4.76 -27.45 -3.62
N ASP A 269 4.52 -26.65 -4.67
CA ASP A 269 5.45 -26.46 -5.81
C ASP A 269 6.86 -26.05 -5.38
N SER A 270 6.97 -25.34 -4.25
CA SER A 270 8.23 -24.95 -3.59
C SER A 270 9.18 -26.12 -3.32
N LEU A 271 8.64 -27.34 -3.16
CA LEU A 271 9.36 -28.58 -2.87
C LEU A 271 9.62 -29.44 -4.14
N THR A 272 9.32 -28.93 -5.34
CA THR A 272 9.60 -29.62 -6.61
C THR A 272 11.08 -29.48 -7.00
N PRO A 273 11.65 -30.43 -7.76
CA PRO A 273 13.05 -30.36 -8.20
C PRO A 273 13.41 -29.07 -8.96
N GLN A 274 12.43 -28.40 -9.59
CA GLN A 274 12.63 -27.12 -10.26
C GLN A 274 12.82 -25.98 -9.25
N TYR A 275 11.92 -25.82 -8.28
CA TYR A 275 12.04 -24.77 -7.26
C TYR A 275 13.18 -25.03 -6.27
N LEU A 276 13.55 -26.28 -6.02
CA LEU A 276 14.74 -26.60 -5.22
C LEU A 276 16.04 -26.12 -5.90
N ARG A 277 16.16 -26.18 -7.23
CA ARG A 277 17.30 -25.55 -7.95
C ARG A 277 17.29 -24.03 -7.87
N LYS A 278 16.12 -23.39 -7.96
CA LYS A 278 15.98 -21.93 -7.77
C LYS A 278 16.39 -21.52 -6.35
N THR A 279 15.92 -22.26 -5.35
CA THR A 279 16.26 -22.11 -3.92
C THR A 279 17.77 -22.29 -3.69
N ALA A 280 18.42 -23.24 -4.38
CA ALA A 280 19.86 -23.46 -4.28
C ALA A 280 20.69 -22.29 -4.83
N ALA A 281 20.24 -21.66 -5.93
CA ALA A 281 20.90 -20.46 -6.47
C ALA A 281 20.83 -19.28 -5.48
N ILE A 282 19.67 -19.09 -4.81
CA ILE A 282 19.54 -18.13 -3.71
C ILE A 282 20.48 -18.50 -2.55
N ALA A 283 20.47 -19.76 -2.10
CA ALA A 283 21.34 -20.25 -1.04
C ALA A 283 22.83 -19.99 -1.33
N ASN A 284 23.27 -20.17 -2.58
CA ASN A 284 24.64 -19.92 -3.00
C ASN A 284 25.03 -18.43 -2.88
N ALA A 285 24.11 -17.50 -3.13
CA ALA A 285 24.35 -16.06 -2.97
C ALA A 285 24.37 -15.60 -1.50
N LEU A 286 23.59 -16.26 -0.64
CA LEU A 286 23.43 -15.91 0.78
C LEU A 286 24.49 -16.57 1.70
N ARG A 287 24.90 -17.80 1.40
CA ARG A 287 25.82 -18.62 2.22
C ARG A 287 27.14 -17.95 2.61
N PRO A 288 27.85 -17.19 1.74
CA PRO A 288 29.11 -16.52 2.11
C PRO A 288 28.97 -15.58 3.32
N TYR A 289 27.76 -15.06 3.54
CA TYR A 289 27.40 -14.12 4.60
C TYR A 289 26.81 -14.81 5.84
N GLY A 290 26.77 -16.15 5.87
CA GLY A 290 26.22 -16.92 7.00
C GLY A 290 24.70 -17.01 7.04
N VAL A 291 23.99 -16.52 6.01
CA VAL A 291 22.52 -16.56 5.94
C VAL A 291 22.07 -17.87 5.27
N ARG A 292 21.46 -18.76 6.05
CA ARG A 292 20.88 -20.03 5.55
C ARG A 292 19.48 -19.82 4.98
N VAL A 293 19.11 -20.64 3.99
CA VAL A 293 17.75 -20.67 3.44
C VAL A 293 16.88 -21.72 4.13
N TYR A 294 15.60 -21.39 4.24
CA TYR A 294 14.52 -22.22 4.78
C TYR A 294 13.32 -22.12 3.81
N LEU A 295 12.39 -23.08 3.87
CA LEU A 295 11.15 -23.02 3.09
C LEU A 295 9.92 -23.18 3.99
N SER A 296 8.87 -22.42 3.70
CA SER A 296 7.53 -22.72 4.20
C SER A 296 7.01 -23.94 3.46
N ALA A 297 6.79 -25.04 4.16
CA ALA A 297 6.42 -26.33 3.57
C ALA A 297 4.92 -26.61 3.74
N ARG A 298 4.25 -26.99 2.64
CA ARG A 298 2.83 -27.36 2.66
C ARG A 298 2.67 -28.74 3.29
N PHE A 299 1.94 -28.85 4.40
CA PHE A 299 1.81 -30.09 5.17
C PHE A 299 1.24 -31.26 4.36
N SER A 300 0.31 -30.99 3.43
CA SER A 300 -0.31 -32.00 2.57
C SER A 300 0.57 -32.55 1.47
N ALA A 301 1.74 -31.95 1.18
CA ALA A 301 2.55 -32.19 -0.03
C ALA A 301 2.83 -33.65 -0.45
N PRO A 302 2.89 -34.67 0.45
CA PRO A 302 2.87 -36.08 0.03
C PRO A 302 1.70 -36.46 -0.89
N ILE A 303 0.55 -35.78 -0.78
CA ILE A 303 -0.60 -35.92 -1.67
C ILE A 303 -0.29 -35.24 -3.01
N GLU A 304 -0.09 -33.91 -3.03
CA GLU A 304 0.03 -33.13 -4.27
C GLU A 304 1.28 -33.49 -5.11
N LEU A 305 2.38 -33.93 -4.48
CA LEU A 305 3.65 -34.24 -5.16
C LEU A 305 4.07 -35.71 -5.06
N GLY A 306 3.56 -36.46 -4.08
CA GLY A 306 3.86 -37.89 -3.92
C GLY A 306 2.79 -38.83 -4.48
N GLY A 307 1.58 -38.33 -4.74
CA GLY A 307 0.44 -39.16 -5.14
C GLY A 307 -0.11 -40.04 -4.00
N LEU A 308 0.28 -39.77 -2.74
CA LEU A 308 -0.26 -40.50 -1.59
C LEU A 308 -1.74 -40.15 -1.36
N LYS A 309 -2.51 -41.10 -0.83
CA LYS A 309 -3.94 -40.89 -0.50
C LYS A 309 -4.16 -40.11 0.80
N THR A 310 -3.10 -39.75 1.51
CA THR A 310 -3.15 -39.13 2.85
C THR A 310 -1.88 -38.32 3.12
N ALA A 311 -1.95 -37.41 4.09
CA ALA A 311 -0.81 -36.75 4.72
C ALA A 311 -0.87 -36.89 6.26
N ASP A 312 -1.51 -37.94 6.76
CA ASP A 312 -1.47 -38.34 8.17
C ASP A 312 -0.02 -38.54 8.63
N PRO A 313 0.51 -37.76 9.58
CA PRO A 313 1.92 -37.87 10.01
C PRO A 313 2.27 -39.19 10.71
N LEU A 314 1.28 -40.02 11.09
CA LEU A 314 1.50 -41.36 11.63
C LEU A 314 1.41 -42.48 10.58
N ALA A 315 1.12 -42.16 9.31
CA ALA A 315 1.17 -43.12 8.21
C ALA A 315 2.64 -43.36 7.79
N PRO A 316 3.15 -44.62 7.77
CA PRO A 316 4.55 -44.90 7.46
C PRO A 316 5.01 -44.37 6.10
N GLU A 317 4.14 -44.41 5.09
CA GLU A 317 4.39 -43.89 3.74
C GLU A 317 4.57 -42.36 3.72
N VAL A 318 3.87 -41.62 4.58
CA VAL A 318 3.97 -40.16 4.71
C VAL A 318 5.30 -39.79 5.36
N ALA A 319 5.68 -40.48 6.44
CA ALA A 319 6.97 -40.30 7.10
C ALA A 319 8.15 -40.66 6.16
N ALA A 320 8.00 -41.74 5.37
CA ALA A 320 8.99 -42.13 4.36
C ALA A 320 9.12 -41.08 3.24
N TRP A 321 8.00 -40.52 2.76
CA TRP A 321 8.00 -39.45 1.75
C TRP A 321 8.72 -38.20 2.27
N TRP A 322 8.40 -37.74 3.49
CA TRP A 322 9.04 -36.56 4.06
C TRP A 322 10.54 -36.76 4.33
N LYS A 323 10.95 -37.97 4.75
CA LYS A 323 12.38 -38.32 4.84
C LYS A 323 13.06 -38.24 3.47
N ALA A 324 12.49 -38.88 2.44
CA ALA A 324 13.05 -38.86 1.09
C ALA A 324 13.13 -37.44 0.50
N LYS A 325 12.12 -36.60 0.77
CA LYS A 325 12.11 -35.18 0.38
C LYS A 325 13.17 -34.38 1.13
N ALA A 326 13.39 -34.62 2.42
CA ALA A 326 14.49 -34.01 3.16
C ALA A 326 15.86 -34.44 2.59
N ASP A 327 16.08 -35.73 2.32
CA ASP A 327 17.30 -36.25 1.72
C ASP A 327 17.57 -35.62 0.33
N GLU A 328 16.54 -35.39 -0.49
CA GLU A 328 16.65 -34.66 -1.76
C GLU A 328 17.06 -33.20 -1.55
N ILE A 329 16.40 -32.48 -0.63
CA ILE A 329 16.68 -31.07 -0.34
C ILE A 329 18.12 -30.89 0.14
N TYR A 330 18.59 -31.72 1.08
CA TYR A 330 19.97 -31.65 1.57
C TYR A 330 21.03 -32.08 0.56
N LYS A 331 20.68 -32.96 -0.40
CA LYS A 331 21.56 -33.26 -1.54
C LYS A 331 21.75 -32.05 -2.46
N ILE A 332 20.75 -31.18 -2.59
CA ILE A 332 20.79 -29.97 -3.43
C ILE A 332 21.32 -28.76 -2.63
N ILE A 333 21.04 -28.68 -1.34
CA ILE A 333 21.36 -27.56 -0.44
C ILE A 333 21.91 -28.14 0.88
N PRO A 334 23.22 -28.48 0.96
CA PRO A 334 23.79 -29.21 2.10
C PRO A 334 23.72 -28.53 3.47
N ASP A 335 23.44 -27.22 3.50
CA ASP A 335 23.29 -26.40 4.70
C ASP A 335 21.87 -25.80 4.84
N PHE A 336 20.87 -26.42 4.21
CA PHE A 336 19.45 -26.05 4.35
C PHE A 336 19.06 -25.95 5.84
N GLY A 337 18.33 -24.90 6.20
CA GLY A 337 17.98 -24.65 7.59
C GLY A 337 16.90 -25.59 8.13
N GLY A 338 15.90 -25.89 7.30
CA GLY A 338 14.71 -26.64 7.67
C GLY A 338 13.42 -25.96 7.23
N PHE A 339 12.30 -26.33 7.86
CA PHE A 339 10.97 -25.91 7.43
C PHE A 339 10.30 -24.92 8.39
N LEU A 340 9.56 -23.96 7.81
CA LEU A 340 8.50 -23.21 8.49
C LEU A 340 7.15 -23.87 8.18
N ILE A 341 6.27 -24.02 9.17
CA ILE A 341 4.97 -24.67 9.01
C ILE A 341 3.84 -23.79 9.55
N LYS A 342 2.85 -23.50 8.71
CA LYS A 342 1.49 -23.07 9.09
C LYS A 342 0.55 -24.24 8.79
N ALA A 343 -0.15 -24.74 9.79
CA ALA A 343 -0.98 -25.94 9.67
C ALA A 343 -2.23 -25.83 10.56
N ASN A 344 -3.40 -26.24 10.03
CA ASN A 344 -4.71 -26.06 10.64
C ASN A 344 -4.97 -24.61 11.09
N SER A 345 -4.76 -23.68 10.16
CA SER A 345 -4.89 -22.24 10.37
C SER A 345 -5.24 -21.58 9.04
N GLU A 346 -6.32 -20.80 8.99
CA GLU A 346 -6.78 -20.07 7.79
C GLU A 346 -6.83 -20.96 6.53
N GLY A 347 -7.50 -22.11 6.64
CA GLY A 347 -7.67 -23.08 5.55
C GLY A 347 -6.45 -23.94 5.22
N GLN A 348 -5.28 -23.71 5.84
CA GLN A 348 -4.10 -24.52 5.56
C GLN A 348 -4.19 -25.94 6.16
N PRO A 349 -3.80 -26.99 5.42
CA PRO A 349 -3.88 -28.38 5.87
C PRO A 349 -2.94 -28.66 7.04
N GLY A 350 -3.23 -29.70 7.82
CA GLY A 350 -2.43 -30.02 9.00
C GLY A 350 -2.89 -31.28 9.75
N PRO A 351 -2.20 -31.66 10.83
CA PRO A 351 -2.43 -32.90 11.56
C PRO A 351 -3.86 -33.05 12.13
N LEU A 352 -4.54 -31.97 12.53
CA LEU A 352 -5.92 -32.05 13.06
C LEU A 352 -6.89 -32.64 12.01
N THR A 353 -6.64 -32.40 10.72
CA THR A 353 -7.41 -32.95 9.58
C THR A 353 -7.39 -34.48 9.56
N TYR A 354 -6.31 -35.09 10.09
CA TYR A 354 -6.10 -36.53 10.19
C TYR A 354 -6.35 -37.06 11.61
N LYS A 355 -7.01 -36.28 12.48
CA LYS A 355 -7.23 -36.56 13.90
C LYS A 355 -5.93 -36.80 14.69
N ARG A 356 -4.85 -36.15 14.28
CA ARG A 356 -3.53 -36.14 14.97
C ARG A 356 -3.29 -34.81 15.65
N THR A 357 -2.28 -34.74 16.52
CA THR A 357 -1.91 -33.52 17.25
C THR A 357 -0.88 -32.68 16.49
N HIS A 358 -0.74 -31.41 16.87
CA HIS A 358 0.36 -30.56 16.36
C HIS A 358 1.75 -31.15 16.70
N ALA A 359 1.88 -31.88 17.82
CA ALA A 359 3.12 -32.56 18.17
C ALA A 359 3.43 -33.72 17.20
N ASP A 360 2.45 -34.53 16.80
CA ASP A 360 2.65 -35.61 15.83
C ASP A 360 3.14 -35.06 14.47
N GLY A 361 2.46 -34.03 13.98
CA GLY A 361 2.83 -33.36 12.72
C GLY A 361 4.22 -32.73 12.75
N ALA A 362 4.56 -32.03 13.85
CA ALA A 362 5.88 -31.41 14.02
C ALA A 362 6.99 -32.46 14.17
N ASN A 363 6.75 -33.52 14.95
CA ASN A 363 7.75 -34.55 15.26
C ASN A 363 8.07 -35.43 14.05
N MET A 364 7.10 -35.73 13.18
CA MET A 364 7.32 -36.44 11.92
C MET A 364 8.28 -35.66 11.00
N LEU A 365 8.04 -34.35 10.81
CA LEU A 365 8.93 -33.48 10.04
C LEU A 365 10.30 -33.31 10.71
N ALA A 366 10.33 -33.22 12.05
CA ALA A 366 11.56 -33.09 12.80
C ALA A 366 12.43 -34.35 12.69
N ALA A 367 11.84 -35.54 12.66
CA ALA A 367 12.54 -36.80 12.42
C ALA A 367 13.11 -36.90 10.99
N ALA A 368 12.39 -36.40 9.97
CA ALA A 368 12.89 -36.32 8.60
C ALA A 368 14.11 -35.37 8.46
N LEU A 369 14.12 -34.26 9.20
CA LEU A 369 15.22 -33.27 9.18
C LEU A 369 16.40 -33.61 10.11
N ALA A 370 16.18 -34.44 11.14
CA ALA A 370 17.17 -34.72 12.18
C ALA A 370 18.52 -35.29 11.67
N PRO A 371 18.59 -36.22 10.70
CA PRO A 371 19.86 -36.72 10.16
C PRO A 371 20.76 -35.61 9.60
N HIS A 372 20.14 -34.56 9.06
CA HIS A 372 20.80 -33.41 8.44
C HIS A 372 20.96 -32.22 9.38
N LYS A 373 20.54 -32.36 10.65
CA LYS A 373 20.53 -31.30 11.68
C LYS A 373 19.62 -30.11 11.34
N GLY A 374 18.60 -30.33 10.51
CA GLY A 374 17.58 -29.33 10.20
C GLY A 374 16.54 -29.17 11.30
N VAL A 375 15.83 -28.03 11.29
CA VAL A 375 14.86 -27.66 12.33
C VAL A 375 13.45 -27.48 11.77
N VAL A 376 12.44 -27.63 12.64
CA VAL A 376 11.04 -27.30 12.31
C VAL A 376 10.62 -26.09 13.13
N MET A 377 10.36 -24.97 12.45
CA MET A 377 9.68 -23.81 13.01
C MET A 377 8.17 -24.04 12.82
N TRP A 378 7.47 -24.49 13.86
CA TRP A 378 6.05 -24.77 13.81
C TRP A 378 5.26 -23.57 14.34
N ARG A 379 4.48 -22.90 13.50
CA ARG A 379 3.75 -21.69 13.93
C ARG A 379 2.65 -22.04 14.92
N ALA A 380 2.66 -21.35 16.05
CA ALA A 380 1.62 -21.42 17.08
C ALA A 380 0.39 -20.55 16.76
N PHE A 381 0.39 -19.85 15.63
CA PHE A 381 -0.78 -19.12 15.10
C PHE A 381 -1.82 -20.10 14.54
N VAL A 382 -2.42 -20.86 15.44
CA VAL A 382 -3.47 -21.86 15.19
C VAL A 382 -4.72 -21.44 15.96
N TYR A 383 -5.85 -21.43 15.28
CA TYR A 383 -7.13 -20.99 15.84
C TYR A 383 -8.25 -21.67 15.04
N ASP A 384 -9.34 -22.04 15.71
CA ASP A 384 -10.42 -22.88 15.19
C ASP A 384 -11.76 -22.41 15.77
N ALA A 385 -12.77 -22.26 14.91
CA ALA A 385 -13.98 -21.49 15.16
C ALA A 385 -15.01 -22.23 16.02
N LYS A 386 -14.62 -22.63 17.23
CA LYS A 386 -15.49 -23.28 18.22
C LYS A 386 -16.50 -22.25 18.76
N PRO A 387 -17.83 -22.50 18.66
CA PRO A 387 -18.85 -21.61 19.19
C PRO A 387 -18.60 -21.28 20.67
N GLY A 388 -18.77 -20.01 21.04
CA GLY A 388 -18.58 -19.51 22.40
C GLY A 388 -17.12 -19.29 22.85
N SER A 389 -16.12 -19.68 22.05
CA SER A 389 -14.71 -19.45 22.40
C SER A 389 -14.20 -18.04 22.03
N ASP A 390 -13.23 -17.53 22.80
CA ASP A 390 -12.55 -16.26 22.54
C ASP A 390 -11.32 -16.51 21.66
N ARG A 391 -11.20 -15.82 20.51
CA ARG A 391 -10.13 -16.07 19.51
C ARG A 391 -8.73 -16.05 20.14
N VAL A 392 -8.50 -15.16 21.10
CA VAL A 392 -7.20 -14.96 21.75
C VAL A 392 -6.77 -16.16 22.62
N GLY A 393 -7.71 -17.02 23.03
CA GLY A 393 -7.41 -18.20 23.84
C GLY A 393 -7.01 -19.44 23.04
N GLN A 394 -7.47 -19.53 21.79
CA GLN A 394 -7.50 -20.79 21.04
C GLN A 394 -6.10 -21.36 20.78
N ALA A 395 -5.11 -20.50 20.50
CA ALA A 395 -3.70 -20.89 20.32
C ALA A 395 -3.07 -21.47 21.58
N TYR A 396 -3.45 -20.99 22.77
CA TYR A 396 -3.00 -21.55 24.05
C TYR A 396 -3.63 -22.92 24.27
N ASP A 397 -4.97 -23.02 24.15
CA ASP A 397 -5.72 -24.25 24.42
C ASP A 397 -5.31 -25.39 23.48
N ALA A 398 -5.00 -25.08 22.21
CA ALA A 398 -4.57 -26.04 21.21
C ALA A 398 -3.14 -26.60 21.43
N LEU A 399 -2.28 -25.91 22.20
CA LEU A 399 -0.85 -26.20 22.25
C LEU A 399 -0.30 -26.49 23.65
N LYS A 400 -0.85 -25.90 24.72
CA LYS A 400 -0.32 -26.07 26.08
C LYS A 400 -0.35 -27.52 26.58
N LEU A 401 -1.32 -28.32 26.11
CA LEU A 401 -1.40 -29.76 26.44
C LEU A 401 -0.20 -30.57 25.90
N PHE A 402 0.58 -30.03 24.97
CA PHE A 402 1.72 -30.68 24.33
C PHE A 402 3.09 -30.13 24.80
N ASP A 403 3.13 -29.36 25.89
CA ASP A 403 4.35 -28.89 26.53
C ASP A 403 5.26 -30.05 26.96
N GLY A 404 6.45 -30.13 26.36
CA GLY A 404 7.39 -31.25 26.52
C GLY A 404 7.09 -32.47 25.64
N LYS A 405 6.24 -32.36 24.61
CA LYS A 405 5.97 -33.42 23.61
C LYS A 405 6.59 -33.17 22.24
N PHE A 406 7.04 -31.94 21.97
CA PHE A 406 7.75 -31.58 20.74
C PHE A 406 9.23 -32.00 20.79
N ALA A 407 9.77 -32.47 19.66
CA ALA A 407 11.16 -32.91 19.54
C ALA A 407 12.19 -31.77 19.69
N SER A 408 13.44 -32.10 20.01
CA SER A 408 14.48 -31.12 20.36
C SER A 408 14.98 -30.24 19.21
N ASN A 409 14.62 -30.55 17.96
CA ASN A 409 14.82 -29.69 16.78
C ASN A 409 13.53 -29.02 16.28
N VAL A 410 12.46 -29.04 17.09
CA VAL A 410 11.27 -28.19 16.90
C VAL A 410 11.43 -26.91 17.73
N LEU A 411 11.01 -25.78 17.15
CA LEU A 411 10.64 -24.58 17.90
C LEU A 411 9.17 -24.27 17.59
N LEU A 412 8.39 -23.93 18.63
CA LEU A 412 7.10 -23.29 18.43
C LEU A 412 7.34 -21.80 18.13
N GLN A 413 6.96 -21.37 16.93
CA GLN A 413 7.06 -19.99 16.49
C GLN A 413 5.79 -19.24 16.90
N VAL A 414 5.85 -18.43 17.95
CA VAL A 414 4.71 -17.82 18.65
C VAL A 414 4.69 -16.30 18.41
N LYS A 415 3.58 -15.74 17.94
CA LYS A 415 3.43 -14.27 17.78
C LYS A 415 3.63 -13.55 19.11
N ASN A 416 4.10 -12.30 19.08
CA ASN A 416 4.32 -11.51 20.30
C ASN A 416 3.08 -11.41 21.20
N GLY A 417 1.90 -11.25 20.59
CA GLY A 417 0.60 -11.27 21.27
C GLY A 417 -0.28 -12.44 20.80
N PRO A 418 -1.39 -12.70 21.51
CA PRO A 418 -2.28 -13.83 21.26
C PRO A 418 -3.28 -13.62 20.11
N LEU A 419 -3.36 -12.43 19.50
CA LEU A 419 -4.24 -12.14 18.37
C LEU A 419 -3.48 -12.16 17.05
N ASP A 420 -3.03 -11.01 16.55
CA ASP A 420 -2.50 -10.89 15.19
C ASP A 420 -1.74 -9.57 14.96
N PHE A 421 -0.57 -9.40 15.57
CA PHE A 421 0.36 -8.29 15.30
C PHE A 421 -0.23 -6.87 15.41
N MET A 422 -1.26 -6.70 16.24
CA MET A 422 -1.97 -5.43 16.39
C MET A 422 -1.06 -4.35 17.02
N PRO A 423 -1.33 -3.04 16.83
CA PRO A 423 -0.45 -1.95 17.27
C PRO A 423 0.03 -2.03 18.73
N ARG A 424 -0.81 -2.57 19.61
CA ARG A 424 -0.46 -3.08 20.93
C ARG A 424 -1.27 -4.35 21.23
N GLU A 425 -0.63 -5.34 21.84
CA GLU A 425 -1.23 -6.53 22.42
C GLU A 425 -0.49 -6.88 23.73
N PRO A 426 -1.14 -7.50 24.73
CA PRO A 426 -0.42 -8.13 25.82
C PRO A 426 0.40 -9.32 25.29
N PHE A 427 1.46 -9.71 26.00
CA PHE A 427 2.31 -10.83 25.57
C PHE A 427 1.52 -12.15 25.49
N HIS A 428 1.79 -12.98 24.48
CA HIS A 428 1.07 -14.24 24.32
C HIS A 428 1.28 -15.18 25.53
N PRO A 429 0.20 -15.68 26.19
CA PRO A 429 0.32 -16.49 27.41
C PRO A 429 1.26 -17.71 27.33
N LEU A 430 1.46 -18.29 26.14
CA LEU A 430 2.35 -19.44 25.94
C LEU A 430 3.78 -19.21 26.46
N PHE A 431 4.31 -17.98 26.37
CA PHE A 431 5.62 -17.63 26.95
C PHE A 431 5.68 -17.76 28.48
N GLY A 432 4.56 -17.61 29.17
CA GLY A 432 4.48 -17.82 30.62
C GLY A 432 4.32 -19.28 31.04
N VAL A 433 3.89 -20.18 30.15
CA VAL A 433 3.45 -21.53 30.54
C VAL A 433 4.19 -22.68 29.87
N MET A 434 4.72 -22.55 28.65
CA MET A 434 5.42 -23.66 27.99
C MET A 434 6.88 -23.68 28.44
N THR A 435 7.17 -24.55 29.41
CA THR A 435 8.47 -24.58 30.11
C THR A 435 9.34 -25.77 29.72
N LYS A 436 8.82 -26.67 28.87
CA LYS A 436 9.46 -27.91 28.42
C LYS A 436 9.57 -28.02 26.90
N THR A 437 9.10 -27.01 26.17
CA THR A 437 9.16 -26.89 24.71
C THR A 437 9.85 -25.59 24.32
N GLN A 438 10.58 -25.60 23.21
CA GLN A 438 11.37 -24.46 22.75
C GLN A 438 10.47 -23.44 22.05
N LEU A 439 10.47 -22.21 22.53
CA LEU A 439 9.70 -21.09 21.99
C LEU A 439 10.60 -20.12 21.21
N MET A 440 10.03 -19.55 20.15
CA MET A 440 10.66 -18.60 19.24
C MET A 440 9.65 -17.48 18.94
N PRO A 441 9.90 -16.20 19.26
CA PRO A 441 8.96 -15.15 18.92
C PRO A 441 8.86 -14.94 17.41
N GLU A 442 7.63 -14.78 16.91
CA GLU A 442 7.33 -14.19 15.62
C GLU A 442 6.98 -12.72 15.84
N LEU A 443 7.66 -11.83 15.12
CA LEU A 443 7.44 -10.39 15.11
C LEU A 443 7.07 -9.96 13.69
N GLN A 444 6.17 -9.00 13.50
CA GLN A 444 5.93 -8.41 12.19
C GLN A 444 6.87 -7.21 11.98
N ILE A 445 7.67 -7.22 10.91
CA ILE A 445 8.45 -6.05 10.45
C ILE A 445 7.64 -5.30 9.37
N THR A 446 6.93 -6.04 8.50
CA THR A 446 5.95 -5.43 7.59
C THR A 446 4.78 -4.85 8.39
N GLN A 447 4.40 -3.62 8.08
CA GLN A 447 3.48 -2.82 8.89
C GLN A 447 2.00 -3.09 8.54
N GLU A 448 1.56 -4.35 8.46
CA GLU A 448 0.20 -4.71 8.03
C GLU A 448 -0.88 -3.92 8.78
N TYR A 449 -0.86 -4.00 10.11
CA TYR A 449 -1.78 -3.32 11.01
C TYR A 449 -1.24 -1.99 11.56
N LEU A 450 -0.04 -1.59 11.10
CA LEU A 450 0.69 -0.38 11.50
C LEU A 450 0.89 0.56 10.31
N GLY A 451 -0.07 0.55 9.38
CA GLY A 451 -0.20 1.58 8.35
C GLY A 451 0.62 1.37 7.07
N GLN A 452 1.05 0.14 6.79
CA GLN A 452 1.78 -0.25 5.59
C GLN A 452 3.07 0.59 5.42
N ALA A 453 3.70 0.58 4.23
CA ALA A 453 4.81 1.50 3.92
C ALA A 453 4.32 2.93 3.61
N LYS A 454 3.42 3.47 4.43
CA LYS A 454 2.83 4.83 4.30
C LYS A 454 2.90 5.60 5.61
N GLN A 455 2.62 4.94 6.74
CA GLN A 455 2.75 5.52 8.08
C GLN A 455 4.15 5.26 8.64
N LEU A 456 4.75 6.25 9.30
CA LEU A 456 5.92 6.00 10.16
C LEU A 456 5.46 5.28 11.44
N ALA A 457 5.98 4.08 11.68
CA ALA A 457 5.89 3.36 12.95
C ALA A 457 7.21 2.61 13.20
N PHE A 458 8.04 3.10 14.11
CA PHE A 458 9.27 2.42 14.52
C PHE A 458 8.95 1.33 15.55
N LEU A 459 9.38 0.10 15.30
CA LEU A 459 8.88 -1.08 16.02
C LEU A 459 9.75 -1.51 17.21
N ALA A 460 10.96 -0.97 17.36
CA ALA A 460 11.83 -1.30 18.50
C ALA A 460 11.17 -1.04 19.89
N PRO A 461 10.40 0.05 20.11
CA PRO A 461 9.63 0.23 21.35
C PRO A 461 8.60 -0.89 21.59
N MET A 462 7.82 -1.26 20.58
CA MET A 462 6.82 -2.34 20.65
C MET A 462 7.48 -3.70 20.95
N TRP A 463 8.62 -3.99 20.34
CA TRP A 463 9.34 -5.23 20.58
C TRP A 463 10.02 -5.26 21.95
N ARG A 464 10.49 -4.13 22.48
CA ARG A 464 11.01 -4.05 23.86
C ARG A 464 9.89 -4.16 24.90
N GLU A 465 8.74 -3.54 24.69
CA GLU A 465 7.51 -3.71 25.50
C GLU A 465 7.11 -5.19 25.62
N PHE A 466 7.12 -5.92 24.50
CA PHE A 466 6.92 -7.38 24.49
C PHE A 466 8.05 -8.16 25.18
N LEU A 467 9.31 -7.91 24.83
CA LEU A 467 10.46 -8.68 25.34
C LEU A 467 10.67 -8.50 26.85
N ASP A 468 10.44 -7.30 27.38
CA ASP A 468 10.55 -6.98 28.81
C ASP A 468 9.32 -7.41 29.63
N SER A 469 8.25 -7.91 28.99
CA SER A 469 7.03 -8.31 29.69
C SER A 469 7.30 -9.42 30.71
N GLU A 470 6.93 -9.18 31.97
CA GLU A 470 7.04 -10.15 33.07
C GLU A 470 6.00 -11.27 32.91
N THR A 471 6.48 -12.47 32.58
CA THR A 471 5.64 -13.66 32.37
C THR A 471 5.29 -14.40 33.65
N TYR A 472 6.00 -14.13 34.74
CA TYR A 472 5.96 -14.84 36.02
C TYR A 472 6.18 -16.37 35.94
N ALA A 473 6.73 -16.91 34.84
CA ALA A 473 6.92 -18.34 34.60
C ALA A 473 7.71 -19.09 35.70
N LYS A 474 8.60 -18.40 36.42
CA LYS A 474 9.24 -18.88 37.66
C LYS A 474 9.23 -17.80 38.76
N GLY A 475 8.13 -17.05 38.86
CA GLY A 475 8.01 -15.88 39.74
C GLY A 475 8.55 -14.60 39.11
N GLN A 476 8.64 -13.52 39.89
CA GLN A 476 9.07 -12.19 39.43
C GLN A 476 10.50 -12.20 38.87
N GLY A 477 10.75 -11.42 37.83
CA GLY A 477 12.02 -11.42 37.10
C GLY A 477 12.02 -12.39 35.91
N SER A 478 10.87 -12.95 35.53
CA SER A 478 10.69 -13.92 34.44
C SER A 478 10.26 -13.20 33.15
N THR A 479 11.07 -12.28 32.64
CA THR A 479 10.75 -11.57 31.38
C THR A 479 10.71 -12.52 30.18
N VAL A 480 9.97 -12.13 29.12
CA VAL A 480 9.91 -12.89 27.86
C VAL A 480 11.31 -13.14 27.31
N VAL A 481 12.24 -12.16 27.35
CA VAL A 481 13.67 -12.37 26.98
C VAL A 481 14.21 -13.67 27.57
N LYS A 482 14.10 -13.84 28.89
CA LYS A 482 14.71 -14.97 29.60
C LYS A 482 14.03 -16.31 29.31
N VAL A 483 12.76 -16.28 28.89
CA VAL A 483 12.05 -17.47 28.40
C VAL A 483 12.65 -17.92 27.07
N VAL A 484 12.83 -17.00 26.12
CA VAL A 484 13.16 -17.33 24.72
C VAL A 484 14.66 -17.38 24.42
N ASP A 485 15.50 -16.68 25.17
CA ASP A 485 16.97 -16.84 25.15
C ASP A 485 17.44 -18.11 25.91
N GLY A 486 16.50 -18.83 26.54
CA GLY A 486 16.75 -20.08 27.24
C GLY A 486 17.30 -19.95 28.65
N THR A 487 17.63 -18.75 29.15
CA THR A 487 18.25 -18.57 30.47
C THR A 487 17.33 -18.94 31.64
N LEU A 488 16.01 -18.79 31.49
CA LEU A 488 15.02 -19.20 32.49
C LEU A 488 14.59 -20.66 32.31
N THR A 489 14.46 -21.12 31.06
CA THR A 489 13.76 -22.35 30.66
C THR A 489 14.70 -23.53 30.37
N GLY A 490 15.97 -23.27 30.05
CA GLY A 490 16.93 -24.29 29.63
C GLY A 490 16.81 -24.70 28.15
N GLN A 491 16.18 -23.88 27.31
CA GLN A 491 16.10 -24.13 25.86
C GLN A 491 17.51 -24.26 25.26
N LYS A 492 17.72 -25.29 24.44
CA LYS A 492 19.04 -25.57 23.82
C LYS A 492 19.16 -25.01 22.40
N LEU A 493 18.03 -24.87 21.72
CA LEU A 493 17.87 -24.23 20.44
C LEU A 493 16.90 -23.06 20.63
N THR A 494 17.44 -21.85 20.53
CA THR A 494 16.73 -20.58 20.74
C THR A 494 16.58 -19.84 19.42
N GLY A 495 15.51 -19.05 19.26
CA GLY A 495 15.27 -18.34 18.01
C GLY A 495 14.39 -17.11 18.13
N ILE A 496 14.43 -16.27 17.11
CA ILE A 496 13.51 -15.16 16.87
C ILE A 496 13.31 -14.96 15.35
N ALA A 497 12.05 -14.74 14.95
CA ALA A 497 11.60 -14.60 13.57
C ALA A 497 10.96 -13.23 13.32
N GLY A 498 11.22 -12.64 12.16
CA GLY A 498 10.66 -11.36 11.72
C GLY A 498 10.00 -11.49 10.34
N VAL A 499 8.70 -11.20 10.23
CA VAL A 499 8.00 -11.15 8.94
C VAL A 499 8.51 -9.94 8.15
N ALA A 500 9.25 -10.19 7.08
CA ALA A 500 10.06 -9.18 6.40
C ALA A 500 9.22 -8.05 5.78
N ASN A 501 9.74 -6.81 5.82
CA ASN A 501 9.16 -5.65 5.13
C ASN A 501 9.84 -5.33 3.79
N THR A 502 10.60 -6.29 3.24
CA THR A 502 11.47 -6.10 2.08
C THR A 502 10.80 -6.51 0.77
N GLY A 503 11.06 -5.78 -0.32
CA GLY A 503 10.69 -6.16 -1.68
C GLY A 503 11.55 -5.45 -2.73
N SER A 504 11.09 -5.49 -3.98
CA SER A 504 11.81 -5.01 -5.16
C SER A 504 12.02 -3.50 -5.22
N ASP A 505 11.35 -2.69 -4.39
CA ASP A 505 11.51 -1.24 -4.37
C ASP A 505 12.96 -0.82 -4.12
N GLN A 506 13.37 0.34 -4.64
CA GLN A 506 14.78 0.77 -4.62
C GLN A 506 15.31 0.96 -3.20
N ASN A 507 14.51 1.53 -2.30
CA ASN A 507 14.81 1.68 -0.87
C ASN A 507 14.49 0.41 -0.05
N TRP A 508 14.21 -0.73 -0.70
CA TRP A 508 13.84 -2.05 -0.16
C TRP A 508 12.55 -2.15 0.63
N THR A 509 12.09 -1.09 1.30
CA THR A 509 11.00 -1.15 2.30
C THR A 509 9.81 -0.24 1.99
N GLY A 510 9.71 0.30 0.77
CA GLY A 510 8.62 1.17 0.29
C GLY A 510 8.59 2.58 0.92
N GLN A 511 9.25 2.75 2.06
CA GLN A 511 9.48 3.99 2.80
C GLN A 511 10.83 3.87 3.52
N ASP A 512 11.71 4.85 3.34
CA ASP A 512 13.10 4.81 3.81
C ASP A 512 13.22 4.69 5.33
N LEU A 513 12.33 5.34 6.09
CA LEU A 513 12.30 5.20 7.55
C LEU A 513 11.89 3.80 8.03
N ALA A 514 11.22 2.98 7.20
CA ALA A 514 10.90 1.60 7.54
C ALA A 514 12.11 0.66 7.49
N GLN A 515 13.25 1.09 6.90
CA GLN A 515 14.52 0.37 6.99
C GLN A 515 15.01 0.26 8.45
N ALA A 516 14.66 1.25 9.29
CA ALA A 516 14.95 1.23 10.72
C ALA A 516 14.33 0.01 11.43
N ASN A 517 13.19 -0.51 10.95
CA ASN A 517 12.52 -1.67 11.53
C ASN A 517 13.27 -2.98 11.21
N TRP A 518 13.75 -3.15 9.97
CA TRP A 518 14.60 -4.29 9.61
C TRP A 518 15.92 -4.24 10.40
N TYR A 519 16.56 -3.07 10.49
CA TYR A 519 17.75 -2.85 11.31
C TYR A 519 17.49 -3.26 12.77
N ALA A 520 16.46 -2.67 13.39
CA ALA A 520 16.09 -2.92 14.78
C ALA A 520 15.82 -4.39 15.09
N PHE A 521 15.15 -5.11 14.17
CA PHE A 521 14.89 -6.54 14.32
C PHE A 521 16.21 -7.30 14.44
N GLY A 522 17.18 -7.07 13.55
CA GLY A 522 18.49 -7.71 13.64
C GLY A 522 19.28 -7.32 14.89
N ARG A 523 19.28 -6.03 15.29
CA ARG A 523 19.95 -5.59 16.52
C ARG A 523 19.40 -6.28 17.77
N LEU A 524 18.07 -6.42 17.89
CA LEU A 524 17.42 -7.15 18.99
C LEU A 524 17.58 -8.67 18.89
N ALA A 525 17.61 -9.23 17.67
CA ALA A 525 17.92 -10.64 17.46
C ALA A 525 19.38 -10.99 17.82
N TRP A 526 20.30 -10.03 17.75
CA TRP A 526 21.64 -10.16 18.30
C TRP A 526 21.64 -10.03 19.84
N ASN A 527 21.13 -8.91 20.35
CA ASN A 527 21.03 -8.63 21.78
C ASN A 527 19.65 -8.01 22.11
N PRO A 528 18.71 -8.77 22.70
CA PRO A 528 17.36 -8.29 22.95
C PRO A 528 17.28 -7.21 24.03
N ASN A 529 18.37 -7.00 24.78
CA ASN A 529 18.48 -5.99 25.85
C ASN A 529 18.96 -4.61 25.33
N MET A 530 19.17 -4.42 24.02
CA MET A 530 19.46 -3.10 23.46
C MET A 530 18.25 -2.16 23.61
N SER A 531 18.48 -0.93 24.04
CA SER A 531 17.40 0.07 24.09
C SER A 531 17.01 0.53 22.68
N SER A 532 15.71 0.80 22.49
CA SER A 532 15.17 1.33 21.24
C SER A 532 15.85 2.63 20.81
N ARG A 533 16.30 3.44 21.79
CA ARG A 533 17.06 4.67 21.56
C ARG A 533 18.43 4.40 20.94
N GLN A 534 19.23 3.51 21.54
CA GLN A 534 20.53 3.14 20.99
C GLN A 534 20.43 2.61 19.55
N ILE A 535 19.39 1.84 19.25
CA ILE A 535 19.13 1.31 17.91
C ILE A 535 18.78 2.44 16.91
N ALA A 536 17.94 3.39 17.31
CA ALA A 536 17.57 4.54 16.48
C ALA A 536 18.74 5.51 16.25
N ASP A 537 19.53 5.79 17.30
CA ASP A 537 20.73 6.63 17.21
C ASP A 537 21.80 5.95 16.31
N GLU A 538 22.09 4.64 16.50
CA GLU A 538 22.98 3.86 15.61
C GLU A 538 22.50 3.91 14.15
N TRP A 539 21.20 3.69 13.89
CA TRP A 539 20.66 3.67 12.54
C TRP A 539 20.64 5.05 11.88
N GLY A 540 20.30 6.11 12.62
CA GLY A 540 20.25 7.48 12.13
C GLY A 540 21.62 7.99 11.68
N GLU A 541 22.66 7.73 12.49
CA GLU A 541 24.04 8.05 12.15
C GLU A 541 24.54 7.26 10.92
N MET A 542 24.18 5.97 10.81
CA MET A 542 24.58 5.13 9.67
C MET A 542 23.85 5.47 8.36
N THR A 543 22.60 5.96 8.44
CA THR A 543 21.68 6.06 7.28
C THR A 543 21.50 7.49 6.75
N PHE A 544 21.69 8.51 7.59
CA PHE A 544 21.52 9.92 7.21
C PHE A 544 22.77 10.77 7.43
N THR A 545 23.07 11.11 8.68
CA THR A 545 24.07 12.15 9.02
C THR A 545 24.62 11.97 10.45
N HIS A 546 25.80 12.52 10.70
CA HIS A 546 26.40 12.63 12.04
C HIS A 546 26.11 14.00 12.70
N GLU A 547 25.28 14.84 12.08
CA GLU A 547 24.83 16.10 12.67
C GLU A 547 23.89 15.80 13.84
N ARG A 548 24.34 16.17 15.05
CA ARG A 548 23.73 15.75 16.32
C ARG A 548 22.30 16.23 16.52
N GLN A 549 21.94 17.44 16.08
CA GLN A 549 20.57 17.97 16.25
C GLN A 549 19.60 17.20 15.35
N THR A 550 19.99 16.95 14.11
CA THR A 550 19.27 16.13 13.13
C THR A 550 19.09 14.71 13.66
N VAL A 551 20.13 14.03 14.14
CA VAL A 551 20.00 12.70 14.76
C VAL A 551 19.07 12.73 15.98
N GLN A 552 19.14 13.74 16.83
CA GLN A 552 18.24 13.88 17.99
C GLN A 552 16.76 14.06 17.58
N VAL A 553 16.47 14.80 16.50
CA VAL A 553 15.12 14.91 15.93
C VAL A 553 14.67 13.60 15.30
N LEU A 554 15.52 12.97 14.46
CA LEU A 554 15.25 11.67 13.82
C LEU A 554 14.91 10.60 14.87
N THR A 555 15.73 10.45 15.91
CA THR A 555 15.49 9.48 16.97
C THR A 555 14.24 9.80 17.78
N ARG A 556 13.89 11.08 18.01
CA ARG A 556 12.60 11.43 18.63
C ARG A 556 11.43 10.96 17.75
N LEU A 557 11.45 11.31 16.46
CA LEU A 557 10.40 10.92 15.51
C LEU A 557 10.24 9.41 15.42
N LEU A 558 11.35 8.66 15.38
CA LEU A 558 11.32 7.20 15.47
C LEU A 558 10.67 6.74 16.77
N LEU A 559 11.21 7.10 17.94
CA LEU A 559 10.75 6.56 19.23
C LEU A 559 9.28 6.87 19.56
N GLU A 560 8.77 8.03 19.17
CA GLU A 560 7.37 8.44 19.44
C GLU A 560 6.37 7.82 18.44
N SER A 561 6.81 7.52 17.21
CA SER A 561 5.92 7.18 16.10
C SER A 561 4.95 6.04 16.35
N ARG A 562 5.40 4.87 16.85
CA ARG A 562 4.49 3.74 17.12
C ARG A 562 3.43 4.11 18.14
N GLU A 563 3.75 4.91 19.15
CA GLU A 563 2.77 5.30 20.16
C GLU A 563 1.77 6.30 19.58
N ALA A 564 2.18 7.17 18.66
CA ALA A 564 1.24 7.98 17.87
C ALA A 564 0.29 7.08 17.05
N VAL A 565 0.79 6.04 16.38
CA VAL A 565 -0.05 5.09 15.61
C VAL A 565 -1.02 4.33 16.52
N VAL A 566 -0.58 3.86 17.70
CA VAL A 566 -1.50 3.28 18.71
C VAL A 566 -2.56 4.32 19.12
N ASN A 567 -2.15 5.55 19.40
CA ASN A 567 -3.03 6.62 19.85
C ASN A 567 -4.13 6.97 18.84
N TYR A 568 -3.80 7.19 17.57
CA TYR A 568 -4.82 7.52 16.56
C TYR A 568 -5.55 6.32 15.95
N MET A 569 -5.09 5.08 16.14
CA MET A 569 -5.80 3.89 15.63
C MET A 569 -6.56 3.13 16.72
N MET A 570 -5.89 2.65 17.78
CA MET A 570 -6.41 1.66 18.72
C MET A 570 -5.82 1.83 20.15
N PRO A 571 -6.13 2.93 20.86
CA PRO A 571 -5.60 3.20 22.20
C PRO A 571 -6.26 2.35 23.30
N LEU A 572 -5.71 2.42 24.53
CA LEU A 572 -6.26 1.84 25.76
C LEU A 572 -6.55 0.32 25.74
N GLY A 573 -5.93 -0.42 24.81
CA GLY A 573 -6.16 -1.86 24.63
C GLY A 573 -7.26 -2.23 23.62
N LEU A 574 -7.82 -1.24 22.89
CA LEU A 574 -8.64 -1.52 21.71
C LEU A 574 -7.83 -2.27 20.64
N THR A 575 -8.53 -3.01 19.77
CA THR A 575 -7.88 -3.86 18.78
C THR A 575 -8.79 -4.18 17.60
N HIS A 576 -8.22 -4.63 16.47
CA HIS A 576 -8.92 -5.20 15.32
C HIS A 576 -9.95 -4.28 14.60
N MET A 577 -9.83 -2.95 14.73
CA MET A 577 -10.80 -1.97 14.19
C MET A 577 -10.54 -1.52 12.74
N MET A 578 -9.69 -2.23 11.99
CA MET A 578 -9.35 -1.92 10.59
C MET A 578 -10.38 -2.45 9.58
N GLN A 579 -10.35 -1.89 8.38
CA GLN A 579 -11.07 -2.37 7.20
C GLN A 579 -10.79 -3.84 6.91
N GLY A 580 -11.84 -4.59 6.56
CA GLY A 580 -11.72 -5.99 6.14
C GLY A 580 -10.82 -6.16 4.91
N GLY A 581 -10.01 -7.22 4.88
CA GLY A 581 -9.17 -7.60 3.74
C GLY A 581 -7.91 -6.75 3.59
N ASN A 582 -8.04 -5.44 3.32
CA ASN A 582 -6.90 -4.55 3.04
C ASN A 582 -6.12 -4.11 4.31
N HIS A 583 -6.78 -4.17 5.47
CA HIS A 583 -6.26 -3.86 6.81
C HIS A 583 -5.75 -2.41 7.02
N TYR A 584 -6.12 -1.46 6.15
CA TYR A 584 -5.54 -0.11 6.11
C TYR A 584 -6.31 0.97 6.89
N GLY A 585 -7.54 1.26 6.47
CA GLY A 585 -8.35 2.36 7.03
C GLY A 585 -9.20 1.93 8.23
N PRO A 586 -9.88 2.89 8.90
CA PRO A 586 -10.79 2.59 9.99
C PRO A 586 -12.06 1.86 9.51
N GLN A 587 -12.52 0.88 10.28
CA GLN A 587 -13.85 0.27 10.13
C GLN A 587 -14.33 -0.33 11.48
N PRO A 588 -14.51 0.48 12.53
CA PRO A 588 -14.90 -0.01 13.86
C PRO A 588 -16.26 -0.73 13.85
N GLY A 589 -17.20 -0.31 13.00
CA GLY A 589 -18.53 -0.95 12.87
C GLY A 589 -18.58 -2.30 12.16
N ARG A 590 -17.44 -2.91 11.77
CA ARG A 590 -17.39 -4.26 11.16
C ARG A 590 -17.63 -5.33 12.21
N ASP A 591 -18.40 -6.38 11.92
CA ASP A 591 -18.72 -7.49 12.84
C ASP A 591 -17.52 -8.03 13.64
N ALA A 592 -16.39 -8.22 12.94
CA ALA A 592 -15.17 -8.71 13.56
C ALA A 592 -14.51 -7.69 14.49
N ALA A 593 -14.69 -6.38 14.26
CA ALA A 593 -14.23 -5.31 15.15
C ALA A 593 -15.18 -5.16 16.36
N THR A 594 -16.50 -5.20 16.13
CA THR A 594 -17.51 -5.08 17.20
C THR A 594 -17.43 -6.24 18.20
N TYR A 595 -17.09 -7.46 17.73
CA TYR A 595 -16.72 -8.59 18.58
C TYR A 595 -15.59 -8.28 19.56
N PHE A 596 -14.57 -7.52 19.14
CA PHE A 596 -13.38 -7.21 19.94
C PHE A 596 -13.56 -6.01 20.88
N HIS A 597 -14.18 -4.93 20.42
CA HIS A 597 -14.32 -3.72 21.25
C HIS A 597 -15.63 -3.65 22.04
N ARG A 598 -16.66 -4.43 21.68
CA ARG A 598 -17.97 -4.54 22.37
C ARG A 598 -18.51 -3.21 22.92
N ALA A 599 -18.68 -2.21 22.04
CA ALA A 599 -19.21 -0.92 22.48
C ALA A 599 -20.72 -1.02 22.72
N ASP A 600 -21.18 -0.56 23.88
CA ASP A 600 -22.60 -0.50 24.23
C ASP A 600 -22.94 0.82 24.97
N ALA A 601 -24.20 1.01 25.36
CA ALA A 601 -24.63 2.22 26.06
C ALA A 601 -24.02 2.38 27.48
N ASN A 602 -23.49 1.30 28.06
CA ASN A 602 -22.87 1.28 29.37
C ASN A 602 -21.36 1.56 29.28
N GLY A 603 -20.67 0.97 28.30
CA GLY A 603 -19.21 0.99 28.23
C GLY A 603 -18.57 0.48 26.93
N LEU A 604 -17.30 0.11 27.07
CA LEU A 604 -16.40 -0.28 25.98
C LEU A 604 -15.36 -1.31 26.48
N GLY A 605 -14.90 -2.20 25.59
CA GLY A 605 -13.85 -3.18 25.87
C GLY A 605 -14.38 -4.60 26.08
N PHE A 606 -13.50 -5.59 26.19
CA PHE A 606 -13.88 -7.00 26.28
C PHE A 606 -13.59 -7.56 27.67
N ASP A 607 -14.62 -7.98 28.42
CA ASP A 607 -14.40 -8.71 29.68
C ASP A 607 -13.77 -10.09 29.39
N ARG A 608 -12.49 -10.21 29.72
CA ARG A 608 -11.68 -11.43 29.70
C ARG A 608 -11.27 -11.89 31.10
N THR A 609 -11.84 -11.26 32.13
CA THR A 609 -11.70 -11.67 33.52
C THR A 609 -12.52 -12.94 33.80
N VAL A 610 -12.59 -13.36 35.06
CA VAL A 610 -13.36 -14.54 35.50
C VAL A 610 -14.88 -14.40 35.32
N THR A 611 -15.42 -13.18 35.11
CA THR A 611 -16.84 -12.95 34.82
C THR A 611 -17.17 -12.97 33.32
N GLY A 612 -16.16 -12.80 32.46
CA GLY A 612 -16.28 -12.78 31.01
C GLY A 612 -15.76 -14.05 30.36
N SER A 613 -14.89 -13.93 29.35
CA SER A 613 -14.34 -15.11 28.65
C SER A 613 -13.32 -15.92 29.46
N GLY A 614 -12.89 -15.45 30.64
CA GLY A 614 -11.94 -16.16 31.51
C GLY A 614 -10.50 -16.24 30.99
N MET A 615 -10.18 -15.64 29.84
CA MET A 615 -8.88 -15.78 29.17
C MET A 615 -7.70 -15.24 30.00
N VAL A 616 -7.94 -14.33 30.97
CA VAL A 616 -6.91 -13.91 31.93
C VAL A 616 -6.31 -15.08 32.72
N ASN A 617 -7.04 -16.20 32.87
CA ASN A 617 -6.56 -17.40 33.57
C ASN A 617 -5.48 -18.20 32.81
N GLN A 618 -5.26 -17.90 31.53
CA GLN A 618 -4.15 -18.50 30.76
C GLN A 618 -2.77 -17.93 31.17
N TYR A 619 -2.75 -16.77 31.85
CA TYR A 619 -1.53 -16.16 32.38
C TYR A 619 -1.14 -16.73 33.75
N GLN A 620 0.15 -16.73 34.06
CA GLN A 620 0.66 -17.06 35.40
C GLN A 620 0.18 -16.07 36.46
N ALA A 621 0.08 -16.52 37.71
CA ALA A 621 -0.51 -15.81 38.85
C ALA A 621 -0.26 -14.29 38.87
N GLY A 622 1.01 -13.84 38.96
CA GLY A 622 1.33 -12.41 39.05
C GLY A 622 0.97 -11.57 37.82
N ALA A 623 0.95 -12.16 36.61
CA ALA A 623 0.46 -11.49 35.41
C ALA A 623 -1.07 -11.47 35.37
N ARG A 624 -1.71 -12.61 35.66
CA ARG A 624 -3.16 -12.77 35.77
C ARG A 624 -3.76 -11.79 36.79
N GLU A 625 -3.22 -11.74 38.00
CA GLU A 625 -3.69 -10.86 39.07
C GLU A 625 -3.52 -9.38 38.71
N ARG A 626 -2.40 -9.00 38.07
CA ARG A 626 -2.21 -7.64 37.54
C ARG A 626 -3.28 -7.29 36.50
N PHE A 627 -3.56 -8.17 35.54
CA PHE A 627 -4.52 -7.91 34.46
C PHE A 627 -6.00 -8.05 34.87
N ALA A 628 -6.33 -8.91 35.84
CA ALA A 628 -7.70 -9.26 36.19
C ALA A 628 -8.44 -8.21 37.05
N SER A 629 -7.76 -7.16 37.53
CA SER A 629 -8.37 -6.08 38.33
C SER A 629 -8.16 -4.72 37.65
N LEU A 630 -9.23 -3.93 37.51
CA LEU A 630 -9.17 -2.56 36.96
C LEU A 630 -8.18 -1.64 37.71
N ALA A 631 -7.98 -1.86 39.01
CA ALA A 631 -7.03 -1.07 39.80
C ALA A 631 -5.57 -1.31 39.40
N THR A 632 -5.23 -2.53 38.97
CA THR A 632 -3.84 -2.95 38.65
C THR A 632 -3.57 -3.16 37.17
N CYS A 633 -4.61 -3.35 36.35
CA CYS A 633 -4.48 -3.57 34.91
C CYS A 633 -3.96 -2.28 34.26
N PRO A 634 -2.86 -2.32 33.48
CA PRO A 634 -2.33 -1.12 32.84
C PRO A 634 -3.33 -0.49 31.87
N ASP A 635 -3.36 0.84 31.79
CA ASP A 635 -4.33 1.58 30.95
C ASP A 635 -4.20 1.16 29.48
N GLU A 636 -2.99 0.87 29.02
CA GLU A 636 -2.66 0.43 27.66
C GLU A 636 -3.15 -0.98 27.29
N TYR A 637 -3.65 -1.76 28.25
CA TYR A 637 -4.28 -3.06 28.04
C TYR A 637 -5.71 -3.14 28.62
N MET A 638 -6.23 -2.05 29.20
CA MET A 638 -7.46 -2.11 30.02
C MET A 638 -8.66 -2.63 29.23
N LEU A 639 -8.93 -2.09 28.04
CA LEU A 639 -10.06 -2.49 27.20
C LEU A 639 -9.85 -3.86 26.51
N TRP A 640 -8.64 -4.44 26.62
CA TRP A 640 -8.37 -5.82 26.19
C TRP A 640 -8.89 -6.83 27.21
N PHE A 641 -8.78 -6.52 28.51
CA PHE A 641 -9.14 -7.42 29.62
C PHE A 641 -10.50 -7.12 30.26
N HIS A 642 -11.03 -5.90 30.12
CA HIS A 642 -12.24 -5.43 30.80
C HIS A 642 -13.22 -4.76 29.84
N HIS A 643 -14.52 -4.89 30.11
CA HIS A 643 -15.54 -3.97 29.62
C HIS A 643 -15.76 -2.88 30.68
N VAL A 644 -15.56 -1.61 30.31
CA VAL A 644 -15.37 -0.49 31.25
C VAL A 644 -16.42 0.60 31.03
N PRO A 645 -17.09 1.11 32.08
CA PRO A 645 -18.10 2.16 31.95
C PRO A 645 -17.57 3.47 31.35
N TRP A 646 -18.39 4.17 30.56
CA TRP A 646 -17.99 5.41 29.87
C TRP A 646 -17.57 6.57 30.81
N ASP A 647 -18.05 6.59 32.04
CA ASP A 647 -17.68 7.55 33.09
C ASP A 647 -16.58 7.08 34.06
N TYR A 648 -16.10 5.83 33.91
CA TYR A 648 -15.06 5.26 34.77
C TYR A 648 -13.85 6.20 34.86
N LYS A 649 -13.34 6.38 36.08
CA LYS A 649 -12.24 7.30 36.35
C LYS A 649 -10.89 6.65 36.09
N MET A 650 -10.31 7.04 34.95
CA MET A 650 -8.95 6.70 34.56
C MET A 650 -7.93 7.23 35.56
N ARG A 651 -6.70 6.72 35.53
CA ARG A 651 -5.60 7.13 36.43
C ARG A 651 -5.24 8.62 36.35
N SER A 652 -5.68 9.29 35.28
CA SER A 652 -5.59 10.74 35.04
C SER A 652 -6.67 11.58 35.75
N GLY A 653 -7.70 10.96 36.34
CA GLY A 653 -8.91 11.63 36.84
C GLY A 653 -9.98 11.95 35.78
N ARG A 654 -9.68 11.74 34.49
CA ARG A 654 -10.64 11.87 33.38
C ARG A 654 -11.60 10.69 33.32
N THR A 655 -12.70 10.82 32.58
CA THR A 655 -13.54 9.65 32.26
C THR A 655 -12.89 8.81 31.16
N LEU A 656 -13.28 7.53 31.03
CA LEU A 656 -12.90 6.67 29.90
C LEU A 656 -13.15 7.36 28.56
N TRP A 657 -14.31 8.01 28.41
CA TRP A 657 -14.66 8.75 27.19
C TRP A 657 -13.66 9.88 26.90
N ASP A 658 -13.38 10.74 27.88
CA ASP A 658 -12.48 11.88 27.65
C ASP A 658 -11.05 11.42 27.35
N GLU A 659 -10.58 10.38 28.04
CA GLU A 659 -9.26 9.77 27.83
C GLU A 659 -9.14 9.20 26.43
N LEU A 660 -10.15 8.44 25.98
CA LEU A 660 -10.24 7.88 24.63
C LEU A 660 -10.13 8.98 23.57
N CYS A 661 -10.93 10.03 23.68
CA CYS A 661 -10.91 11.13 22.71
C CYS A 661 -9.57 11.88 22.68
N LEU A 662 -8.94 12.08 23.85
CA LEU A 662 -7.64 12.73 23.95
C LEU A 662 -6.49 11.85 23.43
N HIS A 663 -6.55 10.52 23.59
CA HIS A 663 -5.61 9.62 22.93
C HIS A 663 -5.68 9.77 21.40
N TYR A 664 -6.87 9.61 20.79
CA TYR A 664 -7.02 9.79 19.34
C TYR A 664 -6.53 11.16 18.85
N GLN A 665 -6.83 12.24 19.57
CA GLN A 665 -6.32 13.57 19.23
C GLN A 665 -4.79 13.70 19.42
N SER A 666 -4.20 13.07 20.43
CA SER A 666 -2.76 13.14 20.67
C SER A 666 -1.95 12.51 19.53
N GLY A 667 -2.45 11.45 18.92
CA GLY A 667 -1.87 10.85 17.72
C GLY A 667 -1.89 11.81 16.53
N VAL A 668 -3.02 12.47 16.27
CA VAL A 668 -3.14 13.51 15.21
C VAL A 668 -2.26 14.73 15.50
N ASN A 669 -2.18 15.17 16.76
CA ASN A 669 -1.28 16.26 17.16
C ASN A 669 0.18 15.91 16.90
N TRP A 670 0.57 14.64 17.11
CA TRP A 670 1.91 14.17 16.82
C TRP A 670 2.21 14.17 15.33
N THR A 671 1.31 13.72 14.45
CA THR A 671 1.59 13.69 12.99
C THR A 671 1.80 15.09 12.41
N GLY A 672 0.98 16.07 12.81
CA GLY A 672 1.15 17.47 12.40
C GLY A 672 2.39 18.16 13.00
N LYS A 673 2.89 17.65 14.14
CA LYS A 673 4.19 18.05 14.69
C LYS A 673 5.35 17.38 13.93
N ALA A 674 5.24 16.09 13.61
CA ALA A 674 6.26 15.30 12.94
C ALA A 674 6.60 15.85 11.55
N ARG A 675 5.60 16.35 10.81
CA ARG A 675 5.82 17.09 9.55
C ARG A 675 6.69 18.33 9.74
N LYS A 676 6.34 19.20 10.70
CA LYS A 676 7.09 20.44 11.01
C LYS A 676 8.52 20.13 11.48
N ASP A 677 8.66 19.09 12.30
CA ASP A 677 9.97 18.58 12.74
C ASP A 677 10.83 18.07 11.57
N TRP A 678 10.22 17.40 10.58
CA TRP A 678 10.90 16.90 9.38
C TRP A 678 11.29 18.03 8.41
N ASP A 679 10.42 19.01 8.22
CA ASP A 679 10.69 20.16 7.33
C ASP A 679 11.83 21.05 7.86
N MET A 680 12.05 21.09 9.18
CA MET A 680 13.23 21.73 9.79
C MET A 680 14.56 21.01 9.46
N LEU A 681 14.56 19.79 8.92
CA LEU A 681 15.77 19.05 8.51
C LEU A 681 16.22 19.40 7.08
N PHE A 682 15.84 20.57 6.57
CA PHE A 682 16.30 21.08 5.28
C PHE A 682 17.82 21.33 5.30
N GLY A 683 18.54 20.73 4.34
CA GLY A 683 19.99 20.88 4.21
C GLY A 683 20.84 19.88 5.01
N THR A 684 20.27 19.17 5.98
CA THR A 684 20.98 18.09 6.72
C THR A 684 20.61 16.67 6.26
N ILE A 685 19.52 16.54 5.49
CA ILE A 685 19.08 15.32 4.80
C ILE A 685 19.14 15.56 3.29
N ASP A 686 19.48 14.53 2.51
CA ASP A 686 19.52 14.63 1.04
C ASP A 686 18.13 14.98 0.45
N PRO A 687 18.05 15.76 -0.65
CA PRO A 687 16.78 16.24 -1.18
C PRO A 687 15.79 15.13 -1.57
N GLN A 688 16.31 13.99 -2.07
CA GLN A 688 15.50 12.89 -2.59
C GLN A 688 14.72 12.19 -1.47
N ARG A 689 15.41 11.68 -0.44
CA ARG A 689 14.74 11.03 0.70
C ARG A 689 13.99 12.04 1.55
N ARG A 690 14.44 13.31 1.66
CA ARG A 690 13.69 14.36 2.37
C ARG A 690 12.30 14.58 1.77
N VAL A 691 12.19 14.67 0.44
CA VAL A 691 10.89 14.82 -0.25
C VAL A 691 10.05 13.55 -0.17
N ALA A 692 10.64 12.38 -0.39
CA ALA A 692 9.92 11.10 -0.33
C ALA A 692 9.30 10.84 1.05
N ILE A 693 10.05 11.11 2.13
CA ILE A 693 9.59 10.94 3.51
C ILE A 693 8.54 12.00 3.87
N ALA A 694 8.71 13.26 3.45
CA ALA A 694 7.72 14.31 3.69
C ALA A 694 6.35 13.98 3.09
N ALA A 695 6.31 13.38 1.89
CA ALA A 695 5.08 12.91 1.26
C ALA A 695 4.39 11.78 2.06
N LYS A 696 5.16 10.85 2.64
CA LYS A 696 4.63 9.78 3.52
C LYS A 696 4.07 10.37 4.82
N LEU A 697 4.77 11.31 5.45
CA LEU A 697 4.30 12.01 6.65
C LEU A 697 3.02 12.83 6.41
N ALA A 698 2.82 13.38 5.21
CA ALA A 698 1.58 14.05 4.82
C ALA A 698 0.39 13.08 4.64
N ILE A 699 0.63 11.89 4.09
CA ILE A 699 -0.36 10.79 4.05
C ILE A 699 -0.70 10.34 5.47
N GLN A 700 0.30 10.24 6.34
CA GLN A 700 0.11 9.86 7.74
C GLN A 700 -0.75 10.84 8.53
N GLU A 701 -0.57 12.15 8.37
CA GLU A 701 -1.43 13.14 9.02
C GLU A 701 -2.88 13.06 8.55
N ARG A 702 -3.11 12.93 7.22
CA ARG A 702 -4.46 12.76 6.65
C ARG A 702 -5.17 11.52 7.22
N ASP A 703 -4.48 10.39 7.23
CA ASP A 703 -5.07 9.11 7.61
C ASP A 703 -5.27 9.03 9.14
N ALA A 704 -4.41 9.66 9.94
CA ALA A 704 -4.61 9.80 11.39
C ALA A 704 -5.88 10.60 11.72
N ILE A 705 -6.18 11.66 10.93
CA ILE A 705 -7.43 12.43 11.04
C ILE A 705 -8.64 11.55 10.69
N GLU A 706 -8.57 10.78 9.59
CA GLU A 706 -9.65 9.86 9.19
C GLU A 706 -9.93 8.81 10.28
N TRP A 707 -8.88 8.22 10.85
CA TRP A 707 -8.99 7.25 11.94
C TRP A 707 -9.61 7.86 13.21
N ARG A 708 -9.14 9.04 13.67
CA ARG A 708 -9.77 9.78 14.79
C ARG A 708 -11.25 10.03 14.51
N ASP A 709 -11.58 10.64 13.38
CA ASP A 709 -12.94 11.12 13.10
C ASP A 709 -13.91 9.95 12.94
N THR A 710 -13.49 8.86 12.29
CA THR A 710 -14.33 7.66 12.12
C THR A 710 -14.54 6.94 13.45
N CYS A 711 -13.48 6.69 14.22
CA CYS A 711 -13.60 5.96 15.48
C CYS A 711 -14.35 6.76 16.56
N LEU A 712 -14.07 8.06 16.71
CA LEU A 712 -14.77 8.88 17.70
C LEU A 712 -16.24 9.12 17.33
N SER A 713 -16.56 9.35 16.06
CA SER A 713 -17.96 9.46 15.63
C SER A 713 -18.73 8.16 15.87
N TYR A 714 -18.11 7.01 15.58
CA TYR A 714 -18.69 5.70 15.86
C TYR A 714 -18.94 5.50 17.37
N PHE A 715 -17.92 5.67 18.22
CA PHE A 715 -18.09 5.48 19.68
C PHE A 715 -19.03 6.50 20.33
N GLN A 716 -19.15 7.71 19.79
CA GLN A 716 -20.13 8.71 20.25
C GLN A 716 -21.59 8.23 20.08
N THR A 717 -21.87 7.35 19.11
CA THR A 717 -23.20 6.75 18.96
C THR A 717 -23.59 5.88 20.15
N PHE A 718 -22.63 5.38 20.93
CA PHE A 718 -22.83 4.58 22.14
C PHE A 718 -22.69 5.41 23.41
N SER A 719 -21.61 6.18 23.55
CA SER A 719 -21.30 6.95 24.76
C SER A 719 -22.27 8.11 25.01
N LYS A 720 -22.91 8.63 23.95
CA LYS A 720 -23.79 9.82 23.91
C LYS A 720 -23.17 11.10 24.51
N ARG A 721 -21.85 11.16 24.69
CA ARG A 721 -21.14 12.26 25.35
C ARG A 721 -20.55 13.26 24.34
N PRO A 722 -20.50 14.56 24.66
CA PRO A 722 -19.80 15.55 23.83
C PRO A 722 -18.29 15.26 23.82
N LEU A 723 -17.58 15.71 22.78
CA LEU A 723 -16.11 15.63 22.75
C LEU A 723 -15.50 16.60 23.77
N PRO A 724 -14.44 16.21 24.50
CA PRO A 724 -13.79 17.08 25.47
C PRO A 724 -12.99 18.20 24.77
N THR A 725 -12.76 19.30 25.51
CA THR A 725 -11.97 20.45 25.03
C THR A 725 -10.57 20.03 24.56
N GLY A 726 -10.15 20.55 23.41
CA GLY A 726 -8.86 20.25 22.80
C GLY A 726 -8.89 19.13 21.75
N VAL A 727 -9.98 18.37 21.66
CA VAL A 727 -10.24 17.44 20.56
C VAL A 727 -10.85 18.21 19.39
N GLY A 728 -10.29 18.04 18.19
CA GLY A 728 -10.85 18.65 16.99
C GLY A 728 -12.20 18.03 16.65
N HIS A 729 -13.20 18.86 16.37
CA HIS A 729 -14.51 18.36 15.95
C HIS A 729 -14.36 17.58 14.64
N PRO A 730 -14.87 16.33 14.55
CA PRO A 730 -15.10 15.71 13.26
C PRO A 730 -16.12 16.57 12.50
N PRO A 731 -15.98 16.75 11.17
CA PRO A 731 -16.99 17.45 10.39
C PRO A 731 -18.33 16.72 10.56
N GLN A 732 -19.40 17.47 10.86
CA GLN A 732 -20.73 16.88 11.07
C GLN A 732 -21.09 15.96 9.90
N ILE A 733 -21.56 14.75 10.21
CA ILE A 733 -21.93 13.75 9.20
C ILE A 733 -23.26 14.16 8.57
N VAL A 734 -23.16 15.08 7.61
CA VAL A 734 -24.17 15.26 6.57
C VAL A 734 -24.12 14.01 5.69
N THR A 735 -25.27 13.37 5.49
CA THR A 735 -25.44 12.24 4.57
C THR A 735 -24.87 12.58 3.19
N ALA A 736 -24.13 11.65 2.59
CA ALA A 736 -23.13 11.93 1.55
C ALA A 736 -23.68 12.61 0.27
N ALA A 737 -23.72 13.94 0.29
CA ALA A 737 -23.59 14.76 -0.90
C ALA A 737 -22.14 14.65 -1.43
N PRO A 738 -21.90 14.83 -2.74
CA PRO A 738 -20.54 14.85 -3.30
C PRO A 738 -19.71 15.96 -2.63
N ARG A 739 -18.59 15.57 -2.00
CA ARG A 739 -17.71 16.50 -1.27
C ARG A 739 -16.96 17.41 -2.25
N GLU A 740 -16.84 18.70 -1.91
CA GLU A 740 -16.24 19.71 -2.78
C GLU A 740 -14.77 19.38 -3.18
N PRO A 741 -14.33 19.79 -4.39
CA PRO A 741 -12.92 19.70 -4.78
C PRO A 741 -12.06 20.67 -3.96
N VAL A 742 -10.80 20.28 -3.72
CA VAL A 742 -9.87 21.05 -2.87
C VAL A 742 -9.41 22.31 -3.59
N LEU A 743 -9.69 23.47 -3.00
CA LEU A 743 -9.10 24.76 -3.37
C LEU A 743 -7.76 24.94 -2.62
N THR A 744 -6.63 24.85 -3.33
CA THR A 744 -5.31 25.09 -2.72
C THR A 744 -4.88 26.55 -2.84
N GLY A 745 -5.15 27.32 -1.79
CA GLY A 745 -4.50 28.59 -1.53
C GLY A 745 -4.19 28.72 -0.04
N ASP A 746 -3.08 29.38 0.31
CA ASP A 746 -2.86 29.86 1.67
C ASP A 746 -4.05 30.73 2.14
N ALA A 747 -4.25 30.83 3.46
CA ALA A 747 -5.47 31.33 4.10
C ALA A 747 -5.82 32.80 3.74
N THR A 748 -6.40 32.99 2.56
CA THR A 748 -6.98 34.22 2.04
C THR A 748 -8.42 33.97 1.61
N LYS A 749 -9.28 34.96 1.87
CA LYS A 749 -10.74 34.94 1.66
C LYS A 749 -11.12 34.46 0.24
N GLU A 750 -11.99 33.45 0.14
CA GLU A 750 -12.48 32.93 -1.15
C GLU A 750 -13.21 34.04 -1.93
N VAL A 751 -12.65 34.45 -3.07
CA VAL A 751 -13.22 35.51 -3.93
C VAL A 751 -14.19 34.89 -4.92
N LEU A 752 -15.39 35.45 -5.01
CA LEU A 752 -16.50 34.91 -5.80
C LEU A 752 -16.96 35.91 -6.88
N PRO A 753 -17.40 35.45 -8.06
CA PRO A 753 -17.96 36.31 -9.11
C PRO A 753 -19.39 36.74 -8.74
N LEU A 754 -19.51 37.72 -7.83
CA LEU A 754 -20.80 38.11 -7.22
C LEU A 754 -21.63 39.06 -8.09
N THR A 755 -21.03 39.74 -9.06
CA THR A 755 -21.66 40.85 -9.79
C THR A 755 -22.62 40.33 -10.83
N VAL A 756 -22.19 39.36 -11.64
CA VAL A 756 -23.00 38.69 -12.66
C VAL A 756 -24.24 38.03 -12.04
N PHE A 757 -24.10 37.37 -10.88
CA PHE A 757 -25.22 36.73 -10.22
C PHE A 757 -26.21 37.72 -9.57
N LYS A 758 -25.74 38.86 -9.03
CA LYS A 758 -26.62 39.93 -8.57
C LYS A 758 -27.45 40.53 -9.71
N ASN A 759 -26.84 40.71 -10.88
CA ASN A 759 -27.52 41.23 -12.06
C ASN A 759 -28.57 40.22 -12.60
N LEU A 760 -28.22 38.94 -12.70
CA LEU A 760 -29.15 37.87 -13.09
C LEU A 760 -30.31 37.71 -12.08
N GLN A 761 -30.04 37.81 -10.78
CA GLN A 761 -31.09 37.79 -9.75
C GLN A 761 -31.99 39.04 -9.78
N ALA A 762 -31.51 40.14 -10.35
CA ALA A 762 -32.29 41.33 -10.66
C ALA A 762 -32.95 41.28 -12.06
N GLY A 763 -32.99 40.12 -12.73
CA GLY A 763 -33.63 39.92 -14.03
C GLY A 763 -32.90 40.55 -15.22
N LYS A 764 -31.66 41.05 -15.03
CA LYS A 764 -30.87 41.65 -16.12
C LYS A 764 -30.21 40.55 -16.94
N LYS A 765 -30.25 40.69 -18.27
CA LYS A 765 -29.45 39.82 -19.15
C LYS A 765 -27.95 40.07 -18.95
N GLN A 766 -27.14 39.03 -19.05
CA GLN A 766 -25.68 39.09 -18.89
C GLN A 766 -24.97 38.28 -19.98
N THR A 767 -23.74 38.67 -20.31
CA THR A 767 -22.86 37.94 -21.24
C THR A 767 -21.77 37.21 -20.45
N VAL A 768 -21.72 35.88 -20.60
CA VAL A 768 -20.72 35.00 -19.98
C VAL A 768 -19.76 34.51 -21.06
N LEU A 769 -18.45 34.68 -20.86
CA LEU A 769 -17.44 34.37 -21.86
C LEU A 769 -16.31 33.47 -21.34
N VAL A 770 -15.91 32.49 -22.15
CA VAL A 770 -14.71 31.67 -21.92
C VAL A 770 -13.60 32.08 -22.90
N TYR A 771 -12.41 32.42 -22.38
CA TYR A 771 -11.26 32.86 -23.17
C TYR A 771 -9.99 32.07 -22.82
N GLY A 772 -9.42 31.36 -23.79
CA GLY A 772 -8.24 30.54 -23.52
C GLY A 772 -7.76 29.65 -24.66
N THR A 773 -7.13 28.53 -24.29
CA THR A 773 -6.43 27.62 -25.21
C THR A 773 -7.35 26.61 -25.92
N SER A 774 -6.75 25.58 -26.55
CA SER A 774 -7.44 24.39 -27.03
C SER A 774 -8.23 23.66 -25.94
N LEU A 775 -7.80 23.72 -24.68
CA LEU A 775 -8.54 23.17 -23.54
C LEU A 775 -9.83 23.93 -23.22
N SER A 776 -9.96 25.17 -23.72
CA SER A 776 -11.09 26.05 -23.48
C SER A 776 -12.09 26.05 -24.65
N ILE A 777 -11.61 25.99 -25.90
CA ILE A 777 -12.49 25.90 -27.10
C ILE A 777 -13.06 24.48 -27.32
N ASN A 778 -12.28 23.43 -26.99
CA ASN A 778 -12.69 22.03 -27.16
C ASN A 778 -13.04 21.34 -25.82
N GLY A 779 -13.02 22.05 -24.70
CA GLY A 779 -13.26 21.48 -23.38
C GLY A 779 -14.75 21.35 -23.07
N GLU A 780 -15.20 20.15 -22.70
CA GLU A 780 -16.60 19.94 -22.26
C GLU A 780 -16.94 20.72 -20.98
N TRP A 781 -15.95 21.06 -20.14
CA TRP A 781 -16.15 21.94 -18.99
C TRP A 781 -16.68 23.33 -19.42
N ALA A 782 -16.24 23.86 -20.56
CA ALA A 782 -16.70 25.16 -21.07
C ALA A 782 -18.12 25.08 -21.62
N LYS A 783 -18.53 23.93 -22.18
CA LYS A 783 -19.93 23.67 -22.51
C LYS A 783 -20.79 23.53 -21.26
N ALA A 784 -20.27 22.88 -20.22
CA ALA A 784 -20.95 22.75 -18.93
C ALA A 784 -21.19 24.10 -18.24
N VAL A 785 -20.30 25.11 -18.42
CA VAL A 785 -20.59 26.50 -18.01
C VAL A 785 -21.86 27.03 -18.70
N LYS A 786 -22.03 26.81 -20.00
CA LYS A 786 -23.26 27.17 -20.71
C LYS A 786 -24.47 26.40 -20.16
N GLU A 787 -24.39 25.08 -20.07
CA GLU A 787 -25.48 24.22 -19.55
C GLU A 787 -25.93 24.66 -18.15
N TYR A 788 -24.99 25.05 -17.28
CA TYR A 788 -25.28 25.59 -15.95
C TYR A 788 -26.06 26.90 -16.02
N PHE A 789 -25.63 27.87 -16.84
CA PHE A 789 -26.34 29.14 -16.96
C PHE A 789 -27.70 28.99 -17.67
N ASP A 790 -27.81 28.14 -18.69
CA ASP A 790 -29.09 27.77 -19.32
C ASP A 790 -30.06 27.19 -18.27
N ARG A 791 -29.56 26.33 -17.36
CA ARG A 791 -30.33 25.64 -16.32
C ARG A 791 -30.69 26.54 -15.12
N GLN A 792 -29.85 27.51 -14.75
CA GLN A 792 -30.09 28.38 -13.59
C GLN A 792 -30.76 29.72 -13.96
N PHE A 793 -30.55 30.22 -15.17
CA PHE A 793 -31.00 31.53 -15.63
C PHE A 793 -31.43 31.48 -17.12
N PRO A 794 -32.47 30.69 -17.44
CA PRO A 794 -32.96 30.54 -18.83
C PRO A 794 -33.28 31.90 -19.46
N ASP A 795 -32.95 32.02 -20.75
CA ASP A 795 -33.10 33.20 -21.61
C ASP A 795 -32.43 34.52 -21.13
N GLN A 796 -31.68 34.48 -20.03
CA GLN A 796 -30.99 35.64 -19.44
C GLN A 796 -29.48 35.68 -19.72
N VAL A 797 -28.86 34.56 -20.12
CA VAL A 797 -27.41 34.52 -20.39
C VAL A 797 -27.09 34.34 -21.88
N THR A 798 -26.30 35.27 -22.42
CA THR A 798 -25.60 35.11 -23.70
C THR A 798 -24.25 34.44 -23.42
N PHE A 799 -24.08 33.19 -23.83
CA PHE A 799 -22.79 32.48 -23.67
C PHE A 799 -21.92 32.61 -24.92
N VAL A 800 -20.64 32.95 -24.73
CA VAL A 800 -19.64 33.10 -25.80
C VAL A 800 -18.40 32.26 -25.49
N ASN A 801 -17.89 31.51 -26.48
CA ASN A 801 -16.56 30.90 -26.39
C ASN A 801 -15.59 31.65 -27.32
N GLY A 802 -14.79 32.54 -26.74
CA GLY A 802 -13.78 33.33 -27.45
C GLY A 802 -12.43 32.63 -27.60
N ALA A 803 -12.25 31.45 -26.98
CA ALA A 803 -11.01 30.69 -26.97
C ALA A 803 -10.57 30.22 -28.37
N LYS A 804 -9.29 29.86 -28.50
CA LYS A 804 -8.73 29.38 -29.78
C LYS A 804 -7.63 28.34 -29.57
N ALA A 805 -7.71 27.26 -30.35
CA ALA A 805 -6.80 26.13 -30.24
C ALA A 805 -5.33 26.52 -30.50
N GLY A 806 -4.42 26.00 -29.67
CA GLY A 806 -2.98 26.22 -29.77
C GLY A 806 -2.47 27.62 -29.42
N MET A 807 -3.35 28.57 -29.06
CA MET A 807 -2.94 29.94 -28.77
C MET A 807 -2.41 30.11 -27.34
N ALA A 808 -1.57 31.12 -27.14
CA ALA A 808 -0.97 31.53 -25.87
C ALA A 808 -1.35 32.99 -25.51
N SER A 809 -1.01 33.47 -24.32
CA SER A 809 -1.46 34.76 -23.78
C SER A 809 -1.04 35.97 -24.62
N LYS A 810 0.04 35.87 -25.40
CA LYS A 810 0.41 36.91 -26.39
C LYS A 810 -0.69 37.10 -27.43
N TRP A 811 -1.19 36.01 -28.01
CA TRP A 811 -2.34 36.06 -28.93
C TRP A 811 -3.60 36.53 -28.22
N GLY A 812 -3.81 36.08 -26.97
CA GLY A 812 -4.92 36.52 -26.11
C GLY A 812 -4.96 38.04 -25.95
N ARG A 813 -3.81 38.65 -25.62
CA ARG A 813 -3.65 40.11 -25.55
C ARG A 813 -3.91 40.79 -26.91
N GLU A 814 -3.37 40.24 -27.99
CA GLU A 814 -3.44 40.83 -29.34
C GLU A 814 -4.81 40.70 -30.00
N ASN A 815 -5.67 39.79 -29.54
CA ASN A 815 -6.98 39.50 -30.13
C ASN A 815 -8.14 39.84 -29.18
N LEU A 816 -7.86 40.43 -28.02
CA LEU A 816 -8.81 40.71 -26.94
C LEU A 816 -10.05 41.49 -27.42
N GLN A 817 -9.87 42.46 -28.33
CA GLN A 817 -10.97 43.25 -28.90
C GLN A 817 -11.99 42.35 -29.62
N ALA A 818 -11.55 41.72 -30.71
CA ALA A 818 -12.39 40.91 -31.61
C ALA A 818 -12.80 39.53 -31.04
N ARG A 819 -12.35 39.17 -29.84
CA ARG A 819 -12.65 37.89 -29.18
C ARG A 819 -13.36 38.02 -27.85
N VAL A 820 -13.32 39.20 -27.23
CA VAL A 820 -13.88 39.44 -25.89
C VAL A 820 -14.61 40.78 -25.84
N LEU A 821 -13.91 41.90 -26.05
CA LEU A 821 -14.46 43.24 -25.79
C LEU A 821 -15.65 43.60 -26.69
N ASP A 822 -15.67 43.14 -27.94
CA ASP A 822 -16.81 43.38 -28.84
C ASP A 822 -18.13 42.75 -28.33
N THR A 823 -18.03 41.74 -27.45
CA THR A 823 -19.20 41.08 -26.84
C THR A 823 -19.63 41.67 -25.50
N LYS A 824 -18.84 42.60 -24.92
CA LYS A 824 -19.07 43.29 -23.64
C LYS A 824 -19.47 42.34 -22.50
N PRO A 825 -18.59 41.40 -22.09
CA PRO A 825 -18.92 40.41 -21.07
C PRO A 825 -19.08 41.01 -19.66
N ASP A 826 -19.92 40.34 -18.86
CA ASP A 826 -20.10 40.57 -17.43
C ASP A 826 -19.32 39.53 -16.59
N LEU A 827 -19.05 38.35 -17.15
CA LEU A 827 -18.21 37.30 -16.57
C LEU A 827 -17.23 36.75 -17.61
N VAL A 828 -15.94 36.70 -17.29
CA VAL A 828 -14.89 36.16 -18.17
C VAL A 828 -14.03 35.11 -17.45
N PHE A 829 -13.94 33.91 -18.01
CA PHE A 829 -12.93 32.91 -17.65
C PHE A 829 -11.67 33.09 -18.50
N ILE A 830 -10.48 33.12 -17.89
CA ILE A 830 -9.18 33.27 -18.57
C ILE A 830 -8.28 32.05 -18.30
N GLU A 831 -7.78 31.42 -19.37
CA GLU A 831 -6.91 30.24 -19.33
C GLU A 831 -5.87 30.26 -20.47
N PHE A 832 -4.62 30.65 -20.22
CA PHE A 832 -3.52 30.55 -21.21
C PHE A 832 -2.22 29.95 -20.67
N ALA A 833 -2.08 29.79 -19.35
CA ALA A 833 -0.81 29.40 -18.69
C ALA A 833 -0.19 28.10 -19.25
N ILE A 834 -1.01 27.12 -19.65
CA ILE A 834 -0.50 25.85 -20.19
C ILE A 834 0.21 26.02 -21.54
N ASN A 835 -0.15 27.02 -22.34
CA ASN A 835 0.53 27.30 -23.62
C ASN A 835 1.62 28.34 -23.49
N ASP A 836 1.55 29.27 -22.53
CA ASP A 836 2.67 30.15 -22.19
C ASP A 836 3.90 29.34 -21.74
N ALA A 837 3.68 28.22 -21.05
CA ALA A 837 4.75 27.30 -20.65
C ALA A 837 5.46 26.58 -21.81
N SER A 838 4.96 26.66 -23.05
CA SER A 838 5.56 25.99 -24.22
C SER A 838 6.78 26.76 -24.73
N LYS A 839 7.92 26.06 -24.86
CA LYS A 839 9.16 26.62 -25.45
C LYS A 839 8.92 27.24 -26.83
N ASN A 840 8.04 26.63 -27.62
CA ASN A 840 7.70 27.08 -28.98
C ASN A 840 7.05 28.48 -29.03
N ASN A 841 6.43 28.95 -27.93
CA ASN A 841 5.76 30.24 -27.88
C ASN A 841 6.69 31.40 -27.43
N GLY A 842 7.86 31.10 -26.86
CA GLY A 842 8.86 32.11 -26.48
C GLY A 842 8.41 33.13 -25.41
N ILE A 843 7.36 32.81 -24.65
CA ILE A 843 6.83 33.65 -23.57
C ILE A 843 7.57 33.31 -22.28
N SER A 844 8.11 34.30 -21.55
CA SER A 844 8.67 34.09 -20.21
C SER A 844 7.58 34.14 -19.13
N VAL A 845 7.91 33.75 -17.90
CA VAL A 845 6.99 33.80 -16.75
C VAL A 845 6.53 35.26 -16.48
N GLU A 846 7.43 36.21 -16.67
CA GLU A 846 7.19 37.66 -16.53
C GLU A 846 6.31 38.17 -17.67
N GLN A 847 6.58 37.75 -18.92
CA GLN A 847 5.77 38.11 -20.09
C GLN A 847 4.37 37.48 -20.02
N SER A 848 4.24 36.29 -19.45
CA SER A 848 2.95 35.65 -19.14
C SER A 848 2.16 36.50 -18.15
N ARG A 849 2.77 36.94 -17.04
CA ARG A 849 2.12 37.88 -16.11
C ARG A 849 1.76 39.19 -16.80
N ALA A 850 2.64 39.77 -17.61
CA ALA A 850 2.38 41.05 -18.30
C ALA A 850 1.25 40.96 -19.34
N ASN A 851 1.12 39.84 -20.06
CA ASN A 851 0.01 39.61 -20.97
C ASN A 851 -1.32 39.46 -20.20
N LEU A 852 -1.33 38.70 -19.09
CA LEU A 852 -2.49 38.57 -18.20
C LEU A 852 -2.90 39.94 -17.61
N ASP A 853 -1.92 40.70 -17.12
CA ASP A 853 -2.10 42.03 -16.52
C ASP A 853 -2.75 43.01 -17.50
N ASN A 854 -2.29 43.02 -18.76
CA ASN A 854 -2.90 43.83 -19.81
C ASN A 854 -4.33 43.39 -20.14
N MET A 855 -4.60 42.08 -20.25
CA MET A 855 -5.96 41.58 -20.52
C MET A 855 -6.94 41.97 -19.40
N VAL A 856 -6.57 41.77 -18.13
CA VAL A 856 -7.40 42.14 -16.98
C VAL A 856 -7.62 43.66 -16.91
N THR A 857 -6.57 44.46 -17.16
CA THR A 857 -6.64 45.92 -17.16
C THR A 857 -7.58 46.46 -18.24
N VAL A 858 -7.48 45.95 -19.48
CA VAL A 858 -8.34 46.40 -20.59
C VAL A 858 -9.80 45.95 -20.38
N LEU A 859 -10.02 44.75 -19.83
CA LEU A 859 -11.37 44.29 -19.48
C LEU A 859 -12.04 45.18 -18.43
N ARG A 860 -11.35 45.44 -17.31
CA ARG A 860 -11.84 46.37 -16.26
C ARG A 860 -11.97 47.81 -16.79
N GLY A 861 -11.19 48.20 -17.80
CA GLY A 861 -11.31 49.50 -18.48
C GLY A 861 -12.55 49.63 -19.36
N GLN A 862 -13.04 48.54 -19.97
CA GLN A 862 -14.29 48.54 -20.72
C GLN A 862 -15.52 48.38 -19.79
N ASN A 863 -15.44 47.46 -18.83
CA ASN A 863 -16.50 47.17 -17.87
C ASN A 863 -15.89 47.10 -16.47
N PRO A 864 -15.94 48.18 -15.67
CA PRO A 864 -15.42 48.19 -14.29
C PRO A 864 -16.12 47.20 -13.33
N GLN A 865 -17.22 46.58 -13.76
CA GLN A 865 -18.01 45.60 -13.00
C GLN A 865 -17.89 44.16 -13.54
N VAL A 866 -16.97 43.89 -14.49
CA VAL A 866 -16.74 42.54 -15.00
C VAL A 866 -16.11 41.63 -13.95
N ASP A 867 -16.77 40.50 -13.66
CA ASP A 867 -16.20 39.42 -12.86
C ASP A 867 -15.19 38.65 -13.73
N ILE A 868 -13.94 38.51 -13.28
CA ILE A 868 -12.88 37.79 -14.03
C ILE A 868 -12.40 36.59 -13.22
N VAL A 869 -12.60 35.39 -13.75
CA VAL A 869 -12.15 34.13 -13.16
C VAL A 869 -10.87 33.67 -13.84
N LEU A 870 -9.80 33.45 -13.07
CA LEU A 870 -8.59 32.83 -13.58
C LEU A 870 -8.65 31.31 -13.42
N GLN A 871 -8.08 30.55 -14.35
CA GLN A 871 -8.14 29.09 -14.33
C GLN A 871 -6.80 28.43 -14.65
N THR A 872 -6.41 27.43 -13.85
CA THR A 872 -5.33 26.49 -14.18
C THR A 872 -5.92 25.19 -14.71
N MET A 873 -5.11 24.40 -15.41
CA MET A 873 -5.55 23.18 -16.12
C MET A 873 -4.66 21.98 -15.79
N ASN A 874 -4.81 20.88 -16.54
CA ASN A 874 -4.14 19.62 -16.28
C ASN A 874 -2.60 19.67 -16.36
N ALA A 875 -1.97 18.65 -15.80
CA ALA A 875 -0.57 18.34 -16.04
C ALA A 875 -0.38 17.76 -17.46
N VAL A 876 0.86 17.77 -17.94
CA VAL A 876 1.23 17.31 -19.29
C VAL A 876 2.21 16.14 -19.23
N TRP A 877 2.26 15.35 -20.30
CA TRP A 877 3.23 14.26 -20.46
C TRP A 877 3.57 14.04 -21.93
N ASP A 878 4.65 13.31 -22.20
CA ASP A 878 5.10 13.01 -23.57
C ASP A 878 4.42 11.75 -24.11
N SER A 879 3.18 11.91 -24.60
CA SER A 879 2.44 10.79 -25.19
C SER A 879 3.07 10.31 -26.50
N PRO A 880 3.31 8.99 -26.65
CA PRO A 880 3.69 8.38 -27.93
C PRO A 880 2.69 8.68 -29.06
N ARG A 881 1.40 8.93 -28.73
CA ARG A 881 0.35 9.25 -29.71
C ARG A 881 0.53 10.61 -30.39
N SER A 882 1.35 11.49 -29.83
CA SER A 882 1.63 12.82 -30.37
C SER A 882 2.99 12.94 -31.06
N ALA A 883 3.78 11.85 -31.09
CA ALA A 883 5.12 11.86 -31.68
C ALA A 883 5.09 12.41 -33.13
N PRO A 884 6.00 13.33 -33.51
CA PRO A 884 7.20 13.74 -32.78
C PRO A 884 6.99 14.83 -31.70
N LYS A 885 5.78 15.35 -31.48
CA LYS A 885 5.51 16.37 -30.45
C LYS A 885 5.62 15.78 -29.04
N LYS A 886 6.34 16.49 -28.17
CA LYS A 886 6.59 16.11 -26.77
C LYS A 886 6.05 17.20 -25.83
N TYR A 887 4.74 17.20 -25.58
CA TYR A 887 4.08 18.31 -24.88
C TYR A 887 4.55 18.53 -23.43
N GLY A 888 5.06 17.49 -22.77
CA GLY A 888 5.67 17.57 -21.44
C GLY A 888 7.10 18.12 -21.48
N SER A 889 7.98 17.55 -22.31
CA SER A 889 9.35 18.08 -22.50
C SER A 889 9.37 19.51 -23.08
N ASP A 890 8.32 19.92 -23.78
CA ASP A 890 8.08 21.28 -24.26
C ASP A 890 7.68 22.26 -23.14
N ARG A 891 7.16 21.79 -22.00
CA ARG A 891 6.65 22.59 -20.87
C ARG A 891 7.35 22.27 -19.53
N PRO A 892 8.69 22.31 -19.46
CA PRO A 892 9.44 21.82 -18.28
C PRO A 892 9.21 22.64 -17.01
N ASN A 893 8.64 23.85 -17.10
CA ASN A 893 8.40 24.75 -15.97
C ASN A 893 6.91 25.11 -15.80
N LEU A 894 5.98 24.24 -16.24
CA LEU A 894 4.53 24.51 -16.24
C LEU A 894 4.00 25.00 -14.88
N ALA A 895 4.51 24.45 -13.77
CA ALA A 895 4.12 24.85 -12.42
C ALA A 895 4.35 26.35 -12.14
N ALA A 896 5.41 26.96 -12.67
CA ALA A 896 5.67 28.40 -12.51
C ALA A 896 4.67 29.28 -13.27
N TYR A 897 4.18 28.83 -14.43
CA TYR A 897 3.15 29.54 -15.20
C TYR A 897 1.77 29.43 -14.54
N TYR A 898 1.44 28.30 -13.90
CA TYR A 898 0.25 28.23 -13.05
C TYR A 898 0.41 29.06 -11.76
N GLU A 899 1.62 29.20 -11.21
CA GLU A 899 1.86 30.11 -10.07
C GLU A 899 1.75 31.60 -10.44
N VAL A 900 1.95 31.99 -11.71
CA VAL A 900 1.56 33.33 -12.19
C VAL A 900 0.08 33.57 -11.96
N TYR A 901 -0.78 32.62 -12.34
CA TYR A 901 -2.25 32.78 -12.23
C TYR A 901 -2.70 32.82 -10.76
N ARG A 902 -2.16 31.93 -9.91
CA ARG A 902 -2.42 31.95 -8.46
C ARG A 902 -1.98 33.23 -7.79
N ARG A 903 -0.75 33.68 -8.06
CA ARG A 903 -0.22 34.93 -7.49
C ARG A 903 -1.00 36.14 -7.99
N TYR A 904 -1.31 36.20 -9.28
CA TYR A 904 -2.11 37.29 -9.84
C TYR A 904 -3.53 37.34 -9.21
N ALA A 905 -4.18 36.19 -9.02
CA ALA A 905 -5.48 36.11 -8.37
C ALA A 905 -5.45 36.66 -6.93
N ARG A 906 -4.41 36.32 -6.16
CA ARG A 906 -4.19 36.87 -4.81
C ARG A 906 -3.84 38.37 -4.82
N GLU A 907 -3.03 38.83 -5.78
CA GLU A 907 -2.59 40.23 -5.90
C GLU A 907 -3.70 41.20 -6.32
N HIS A 908 -4.72 40.74 -7.06
CA HIS A 908 -5.76 41.59 -7.67
C HIS A 908 -7.20 41.28 -7.20
N GLU A 909 -7.32 40.49 -6.14
CA GLU A 909 -8.57 39.94 -5.58
C GLU A 909 -9.50 39.39 -6.68
N LEU A 910 -9.03 38.36 -7.39
CA LEU A 910 -9.81 37.67 -8.43
C LEU A 910 -10.17 36.23 -8.01
N PRO A 911 -11.37 35.73 -8.37
CA PRO A 911 -11.69 34.31 -8.32
C PRO A 911 -10.69 33.43 -9.09
N LEU A 912 -10.39 32.26 -8.55
CA LEU A 912 -9.45 31.30 -9.13
C LEU A 912 -10.02 29.87 -9.10
N VAL A 913 -9.99 29.18 -10.23
CA VAL A 913 -10.24 27.73 -10.33
C VAL A 913 -8.90 27.00 -10.57
N ASP A 914 -8.29 26.50 -9.50
CA ASP A 914 -7.01 25.79 -9.58
C ASP A 914 -7.23 24.27 -9.80
N ASN A 915 -7.35 23.84 -11.06
CA ASN A 915 -7.53 22.41 -11.37
C ASN A 915 -6.22 21.62 -11.32
N TYR A 916 -5.07 22.27 -11.47
CA TYR A 916 -3.76 21.61 -11.60
C TYR A 916 -3.44 20.61 -10.46
N PRO A 917 -3.69 20.90 -9.17
CA PRO A 917 -3.50 19.93 -8.08
C PRO A 917 -4.34 18.66 -8.24
N ASN A 918 -5.60 18.78 -8.70
CA ASN A 918 -6.50 17.65 -8.88
C ASN A 918 -6.01 16.73 -10.02
N TRP A 919 -5.55 17.31 -11.13
CA TRP A 919 -4.95 16.55 -12.22
C TRP A 919 -3.58 15.95 -11.84
N LEU A 920 -2.72 16.69 -11.13
CA LEU A 920 -1.43 16.20 -10.66
C LEU A 920 -1.61 15.03 -9.67
N ARG A 921 -2.62 15.09 -8.80
CA ARG A 921 -3.00 13.98 -7.92
C ARG A 921 -3.39 12.73 -8.72
N LEU A 922 -4.27 12.86 -9.73
CA LEU A 922 -4.62 11.74 -10.62
C LEU A 922 -3.40 11.16 -11.34
N GLN A 923 -2.44 12.01 -11.74
CA GLN A 923 -1.19 11.57 -12.37
C GLN A 923 -0.29 10.76 -11.43
N GLN A 924 -0.30 11.10 -10.13
CA GLN A 924 0.49 10.43 -9.10
C GLN A 924 -0.20 9.16 -8.54
N GLU A 925 -1.53 9.15 -8.45
CA GLU A 925 -2.32 8.02 -7.96
C GLU A 925 -2.33 6.85 -8.96
N ASN A 926 -2.46 7.13 -10.27
CA ASN A 926 -2.31 6.10 -11.30
C ASN A 926 -1.85 6.71 -12.64
N VAL A 927 -0.55 6.57 -12.92
CA VAL A 927 0.11 7.07 -14.14
C VAL A 927 -0.56 6.51 -15.41
N GLU A 928 -0.89 5.21 -15.46
CA GLU A 928 -1.48 4.59 -16.66
C GLU A 928 -2.91 5.09 -16.92
N THR A 929 -3.72 5.23 -15.87
CA THR A 929 -5.06 5.84 -15.99
C THR A 929 -4.96 7.31 -16.39
N TYR A 930 -3.98 8.06 -15.86
CA TYR A 930 -3.75 9.45 -16.29
C TYR A 930 -3.35 9.55 -17.77
N GLN A 931 -2.48 8.66 -18.24
CA GLN A 931 -2.10 8.56 -19.65
C GLN A 931 -3.29 8.19 -20.56
N GLN A 932 -4.31 7.49 -20.05
CA GLN A 932 -5.57 7.23 -20.76
C GLN A 932 -6.52 8.43 -20.71
N MET A 933 -6.55 9.16 -19.58
CA MET A 933 -7.36 10.36 -19.37
C MET A 933 -6.94 11.53 -20.26
N VAL A 934 -5.62 11.73 -20.44
CA VAL A 934 -5.00 12.79 -21.24
C VAL A 934 -4.22 12.15 -22.42
N PRO A 935 -4.92 11.50 -23.38
CA PRO A 935 -4.33 10.50 -24.28
C PRO A 935 -3.24 11.02 -25.23
N ASP A 936 -3.28 12.31 -25.58
CA ASP A 936 -2.31 12.91 -26.51
C ASP A 936 -1.16 13.65 -25.79
N GLY A 937 -1.13 13.65 -24.45
CA GLY A 937 -0.12 14.34 -23.65
C GLY A 937 -0.53 15.72 -23.13
N ILE A 938 -1.60 16.33 -23.64
CA ILE A 938 -2.04 17.68 -23.24
C ILE A 938 -3.56 17.85 -23.12
N HIS A 939 -4.38 17.26 -23.99
CA HIS A 939 -5.84 17.39 -23.97
C HIS A 939 -6.47 16.21 -23.22
N PRO A 940 -7.25 16.45 -22.14
CA PRO A 940 -8.14 15.43 -21.59
C PRO A 940 -9.21 15.03 -22.60
N SER A 941 -9.61 13.75 -22.59
CA SER A 941 -10.77 13.32 -23.40
C SER A 941 -12.07 13.98 -22.91
N ALA A 942 -13.04 14.17 -23.81
CA ALA A 942 -14.26 14.94 -23.55
C ALA A 942 -15.00 14.55 -22.24
N PRO A 943 -15.29 13.26 -21.95
CA PRO A 943 -15.92 12.87 -20.69
C PRO A 943 -15.08 13.22 -19.46
N VAL A 944 -13.75 13.10 -19.53
CA VAL A 944 -12.84 13.38 -18.41
C VAL A 944 -12.69 14.89 -18.20
N SER A 945 -12.73 15.69 -19.28
CA SER A 945 -12.81 17.15 -19.21
C SER A 945 -14.01 17.60 -18.36
N LYS A 946 -15.18 16.97 -18.56
CA LYS A 946 -16.40 17.23 -17.77
C LYS A 946 -16.40 16.54 -16.40
N ALA A 947 -15.70 15.42 -16.21
CA ALA A 947 -15.65 14.73 -14.92
C ALA A 947 -14.66 15.37 -13.92
N VAL A 948 -13.59 16.03 -14.38
CA VAL A 948 -12.47 16.47 -13.52
C VAL A 948 -12.32 17.99 -13.46
N THR A 949 -12.48 18.73 -14.56
CA THR A 949 -12.34 20.21 -14.55
C THR A 949 -13.64 20.92 -14.16
N TRP A 950 -14.80 20.42 -14.64
CA TRP A 950 -16.08 21.08 -14.37
C TRP A 950 -16.46 21.21 -12.88
N PRO A 951 -16.26 20.22 -11.98
CA PRO A 951 -16.73 20.33 -10.60
C PRO A 951 -16.16 21.53 -9.81
N ALA A 952 -14.92 21.93 -10.09
CA ALA A 952 -14.31 23.10 -9.46
C ALA A 952 -14.90 24.42 -10.02
N VAL A 953 -15.28 24.44 -11.30
CA VAL A 953 -15.98 25.56 -11.94
C VAL A 953 -17.42 25.68 -11.43
N GLU A 954 -18.15 24.55 -11.34
CA GLU A 954 -19.53 24.52 -10.81
C GLU A 954 -19.58 24.96 -9.35
N SER A 955 -18.62 24.52 -8.52
CA SER A 955 -18.50 24.96 -7.12
C SER A 955 -18.34 26.48 -7.00
N LEU A 956 -17.44 27.09 -7.77
CA LEU A 956 -17.24 28.55 -7.76
C LEU A 956 -18.51 29.31 -8.21
N LEU A 957 -19.17 28.82 -9.26
CA LEU A 957 -20.40 29.42 -9.79
C LEU A 957 -21.57 29.29 -8.80
N GLU A 958 -21.74 28.13 -8.15
CA GLU A 958 -22.77 27.92 -7.13
C GLU A 958 -22.55 28.78 -5.89
N LYS A 959 -21.29 28.92 -5.44
CA LYS A 959 -20.95 29.81 -4.33
C LYS A 959 -21.21 31.27 -4.67
N GLY A 960 -20.85 31.71 -5.88
CA GLY A 960 -21.18 33.05 -6.39
C GLY A 960 -22.69 33.30 -6.41
N ARG A 961 -23.46 32.34 -6.94
CA ARG A 961 -24.94 32.41 -7.02
C ARG A 961 -25.58 32.54 -5.64
N LYS A 962 -25.13 31.74 -4.66
CA LYS A 962 -25.63 31.77 -3.27
C LYS A 962 -25.20 33.04 -2.51
N GLY A 963 -23.95 33.49 -2.71
CA GLY A 963 -23.42 34.72 -2.09
C GLY A 963 -24.06 36.02 -2.60
N ALA A 964 -24.62 36.01 -3.81
CA ALA A 964 -25.44 37.10 -4.30
C ALA A 964 -26.79 37.20 -3.55
N MET A 965 -27.46 36.07 -3.30
CA MET A 965 -28.76 36.02 -2.60
C MET A 965 -28.66 36.48 -1.12
N SER A 966 -27.60 36.07 -0.41
CA SER A 966 -27.47 36.36 1.03
C SER A 966 -27.37 37.87 1.36
N ASN A 967 -26.99 38.71 0.38
CA ASN A 967 -26.91 40.16 0.53
C ASN A 967 -28.24 40.90 0.23
N GLN A 968 -29.30 40.21 -0.22
CA GLN A 968 -30.64 40.80 -0.32
C GLN A 968 -31.42 40.71 1.00
N ALA A 969 -31.12 39.73 1.85
CA ALA A 969 -31.88 39.42 3.06
C ALA A 969 -31.71 40.41 4.24
N THR A 970 -30.80 41.38 4.14
CA THR A 970 -30.49 42.35 5.21
C THR A 970 -31.23 43.69 5.07
N ASN A 971 -32.09 43.87 4.06
CA ASN A 971 -32.70 45.17 3.75
C ASN A 971 -34.24 45.15 3.62
N GLN A 972 -34.93 44.51 4.58
CA GLN A 972 -36.33 44.84 4.93
C GLN A 972 -36.65 44.38 6.37
N GLN A 973 -37.30 45.25 7.15
CA GLN A 973 -37.61 45.06 8.56
C GLN A 973 -39.14 45.14 8.76
N THR A 974 -39.70 44.30 9.65
CA THR A 974 -41.11 44.30 10.14
C THR A 974 -42.18 44.04 9.05
N THR A 975 -43.25 43.27 9.26
CA THR A 975 -44.20 43.30 10.40
C THR A 975 -44.90 41.95 10.67
N ASN A 976 -45.46 41.79 11.88
CA ASN A 976 -46.76 41.20 12.30
C ASN A 976 -47.58 40.37 11.28
N LEU A 977 -48.32 39.30 11.66
CA LEU A 977 -49.05 39.06 12.93
C LEU A 977 -49.30 37.54 13.20
N GLN A 978 -50.12 37.20 14.21
CA GLN A 978 -50.37 35.85 14.75
C GLN A 978 -51.51 35.09 14.03
N GLY A 979 -51.57 33.75 14.12
CA GLY A 979 -52.80 32.99 13.79
C GLY A 979 -52.75 31.46 13.79
N GLN A 980 -53.30 30.85 14.86
CA GLN A 980 -53.93 29.51 14.94
C GLN A 980 -53.13 28.20 14.66
N GLN A 981 -53.40 27.20 15.53
CA GLN A 981 -53.07 25.77 15.36
C GLN A 981 -54.37 24.97 15.18
N ALA A 982 -54.34 23.89 14.39
CA ALA A 982 -55.10 22.64 14.59
C ALA A 982 -54.57 21.56 13.60
N PRO A 983 -54.84 20.25 13.81
CA PRO A 983 -53.86 19.21 13.44
C PRO A 983 -54.26 18.30 12.26
N VAL A 984 -53.25 17.64 11.68
CA VAL A 984 -53.41 16.49 10.78
C VAL A 984 -52.50 15.34 11.27
N ALA A 985 -53.02 14.12 11.26
CA ALA A 985 -52.34 12.91 11.75
C ALA A 985 -51.27 12.38 10.76
N PRO A 986 -50.26 11.62 11.23
CA PRO A 986 -49.24 11.05 10.34
C PRO A 986 -49.81 9.96 9.44
N VAL A 987 -49.57 10.09 8.12
CA VAL A 987 -49.81 9.03 7.13
C VAL A 987 -48.48 8.35 6.78
N THR A 988 -48.41 7.04 6.92
CA THR A 988 -47.18 6.24 6.80
C THR A 988 -47.05 5.51 5.46
N ALA A 989 -45.98 5.76 4.71
CA ALA A 989 -45.35 4.85 3.72
C ALA A 989 -44.10 5.51 3.11
N PRO A 990 -43.17 4.75 2.49
CA PRO A 990 -42.41 3.61 3.04
C PRO A 990 -40.88 3.92 3.03
N PRO A 991 -40.02 3.11 3.68
CA PRO A 991 -38.57 3.34 3.69
C PRO A 991 -37.89 2.98 2.35
N ALA A 992 -36.83 3.70 1.99
CA ALA A 992 -35.95 3.40 0.84
C ALA A 992 -34.61 2.80 1.33
N VAL A 993 -34.18 1.69 0.72
CA VAL A 993 -33.21 0.73 1.28
C VAL A 993 -32.33 0.14 0.15
N GLU A 994 -30.99 0.06 0.22
CA GLU A 994 -30.06 0.70 1.17
C GLU A 994 -28.95 1.52 0.46
N ALA A 995 -27.75 1.06 0.05
CA ALA A 995 -27.14 -0.27 0.08
C ALA A 995 -25.63 -0.21 0.47
N VAL A 996 -25.28 -0.75 1.64
CA VAL A 996 -23.93 -1.26 1.96
C VAL A 996 -23.87 -2.73 1.53
N VAL A 997 -22.72 -3.21 1.06
CA VAL A 997 -22.55 -4.65 0.76
C VAL A 997 -22.21 -5.39 2.06
N ALA A 998 -23.26 -5.76 2.79
CA ALA A 998 -23.20 -6.77 3.85
C ALA A 998 -22.79 -8.16 3.29
N PRO A 999 -22.32 -9.11 4.14
CA PRO A 999 -22.19 -10.50 3.71
C PRO A 999 -23.54 -11.01 3.19
N PRO A 1000 -23.57 -11.79 2.09
CA PRO A 1000 -24.80 -12.11 1.40
C PRO A 1000 -25.71 -13.00 2.24
N ILE A 1001 -26.92 -12.53 2.51
CA ILE A 1001 -27.95 -13.30 3.24
C ILE A 1001 -28.30 -14.53 2.42
N VAL A 1002 -28.11 -15.71 3.00
CA VAL A 1002 -28.53 -16.99 2.41
C VAL A 1002 -30.03 -17.14 2.58
N VAL A 1003 -30.75 -17.26 1.46
CA VAL A 1003 -32.21 -17.30 1.40
C VAL A 1003 -32.69 -18.71 1.06
N THR A 1004 -33.69 -19.22 1.77
CA THR A 1004 -34.40 -20.44 1.38
C THR A 1004 -35.30 -20.13 0.17
N PRO A 1005 -35.18 -20.83 -0.96
CA PRO A 1005 -36.08 -20.64 -2.10
C PRO A 1005 -37.56 -20.84 -1.73
N PRO A 1006 -38.49 -20.17 -2.42
CA PRO A 1006 -39.93 -20.41 -2.24
C PRO A 1006 -40.35 -21.76 -2.85
N ALA A 1007 -41.66 -22.04 -2.82
CA ALA A 1007 -42.23 -23.20 -3.51
C ALA A 1007 -41.78 -23.25 -4.98
N LYS A 1008 -41.49 -24.46 -5.47
CA LYS A 1008 -40.75 -24.72 -6.71
C LYS A 1008 -41.40 -24.10 -7.94
N GLU A 1009 -42.72 -24.21 -8.00
CA GLU A 1009 -43.62 -23.64 -9.00
C GLU A 1009 -43.50 -22.12 -9.11
N ASN A 1010 -43.19 -21.44 -7.99
CA ASN A 1010 -43.07 -19.98 -7.90
C ASN A 1010 -41.59 -19.51 -7.95
N PHE A 1011 -40.65 -20.39 -8.29
CA PHE A 1011 -39.23 -20.05 -8.45
C PHE A 1011 -38.77 -20.24 -9.90
N HIS A 1012 -38.76 -19.15 -10.65
CA HIS A 1012 -38.42 -19.11 -12.08
C HIS A 1012 -36.92 -18.88 -12.28
N ILE A 1013 -36.21 -19.90 -12.75
CA ILE A 1013 -34.75 -19.96 -12.82
C ILE A 1013 -34.24 -19.67 -14.24
N TYR A 1014 -33.18 -18.87 -14.35
CA TYR A 1014 -32.55 -18.47 -15.61
C TYR A 1014 -31.04 -18.70 -15.58
N LEU A 1015 -30.51 -19.33 -16.65
CA LEU A 1015 -29.08 -19.61 -16.79
C LEU A 1015 -28.38 -18.43 -17.49
N LEU A 1016 -27.27 -17.95 -16.92
CA LEU A 1016 -26.45 -16.86 -17.48
C LEU A 1016 -25.18 -17.45 -18.13
N MET A 1017 -25.20 -17.64 -19.44
CA MET A 1017 -24.18 -18.38 -20.19
C MET A 1017 -23.46 -17.50 -21.23
N GLY A 1018 -22.21 -17.86 -21.56
CA GLY A 1018 -21.39 -17.15 -22.53
C GLY A 1018 -20.05 -16.65 -21.95
N GLN A 1019 -19.58 -15.49 -22.44
CA GLN A 1019 -18.24 -14.98 -22.14
C GLN A 1019 -18.23 -13.65 -21.34
N SER A 1020 -17.21 -12.80 -21.52
CA SER A 1020 -16.87 -11.72 -20.60
C SER A 1020 -17.89 -10.58 -20.51
N ASN A 1021 -18.76 -10.37 -21.50
CA ASN A 1021 -19.87 -9.42 -21.36
C ASN A 1021 -21.01 -10.01 -20.50
N MET A 1022 -21.35 -11.30 -20.63
CA MET A 1022 -22.25 -11.97 -19.66
C MET A 1022 -21.70 -11.96 -18.22
N VAL A 1023 -20.38 -12.10 -18.07
CA VAL A 1023 -19.69 -11.98 -16.77
C VAL A 1023 -19.76 -10.56 -16.19
N GLY A 1024 -19.92 -9.55 -17.05
CA GLY A 1024 -19.73 -8.14 -16.70
C GLY A 1024 -18.26 -7.79 -16.49
N ARG A 1025 -17.79 -6.67 -17.06
CA ARG A 1025 -16.40 -6.21 -16.90
C ARG A 1025 -16.24 -4.73 -16.54
N ASP A 1026 -17.33 -4.00 -16.36
CA ASP A 1026 -17.29 -2.63 -15.88
C ASP A 1026 -17.57 -2.58 -14.37
N THR A 1027 -16.55 -2.23 -13.60
CA THR A 1027 -16.62 -2.15 -12.12
C THR A 1027 -17.02 -0.76 -11.62
N ARG A 1028 -17.18 0.22 -12.50
CA ARG A 1028 -17.35 1.64 -12.12
C ARG A 1028 -18.69 1.96 -11.46
N SER A 1029 -19.70 1.09 -11.64
CA SER A 1029 -21.09 1.34 -11.23
C SER A 1029 -21.64 0.26 -10.27
N LEU A 1030 -20.75 -0.43 -9.54
CA LEU A 1030 -21.03 -1.53 -8.58
C LEU A 1030 -21.74 -1.10 -7.27
N GLY A 1031 -22.18 0.14 -7.14
CA GLY A 1031 -22.78 0.68 -5.91
C GLY A 1031 -24.25 1.12 -6.02
N LEU A 1032 -25.02 0.53 -6.95
CA LEU A 1032 -26.35 1.07 -7.32
C LEU A 1032 -27.50 0.06 -7.48
N GLN A 1033 -27.28 -1.25 -7.48
CA GLN A 1033 -28.36 -2.24 -7.69
C GLN A 1033 -28.16 -3.55 -6.92
N GLY A 1034 -29.27 -4.09 -6.40
CA GLY A 1034 -29.36 -5.42 -5.80
C GLY A 1034 -29.79 -5.42 -4.33
N ASP A 1035 -31.10 -5.34 -4.08
CA ASP A 1035 -31.72 -5.55 -2.74
C ASP A 1035 -33.14 -6.13 -2.83
N ASN A 1036 -33.54 -6.66 -3.99
CA ASN A 1036 -34.89 -7.21 -4.19
C ASN A 1036 -34.94 -8.67 -3.71
N PRO A 1037 -35.71 -9.03 -2.66
CA PRO A 1037 -35.79 -10.40 -2.16
C PRO A 1037 -36.43 -11.37 -3.17
N HIS A 1038 -37.16 -10.88 -4.16
CA HIS A 1038 -37.70 -11.67 -5.27
C HIS A 1038 -36.70 -11.90 -6.41
N VAL A 1039 -35.44 -11.44 -6.27
CA VAL A 1039 -34.36 -11.75 -7.22
C VAL A 1039 -33.17 -12.34 -6.49
N LEU A 1040 -32.94 -13.64 -6.70
CA LEU A 1040 -31.87 -14.41 -6.09
C LEU A 1040 -30.79 -14.77 -7.10
N SER A 1041 -29.56 -15.01 -6.63
CA SER A 1041 -28.43 -15.51 -7.41
C SER A 1041 -27.81 -16.71 -6.70
N LEU A 1042 -27.25 -17.67 -7.44
CA LEU A 1042 -26.51 -18.79 -6.87
C LEU A 1042 -25.01 -18.44 -6.72
N ASN A 1043 -24.53 -18.33 -5.48
CA ASN A 1043 -23.13 -17.99 -5.18
C ASN A 1043 -22.13 -19.12 -5.54
N SER A 1044 -20.84 -18.91 -5.30
CA SER A 1044 -19.78 -19.91 -5.54
C SER A 1044 -19.91 -21.16 -4.67
N GLU A 1045 -20.58 -21.04 -3.54
CA GLU A 1045 -20.79 -22.08 -2.53
C GLU A 1045 -22.05 -22.93 -2.81
N GLY A 1046 -22.78 -22.62 -3.89
CA GLY A 1046 -24.01 -23.33 -4.30
C GLY A 1046 -25.26 -22.94 -3.51
N GLN A 1047 -25.23 -21.79 -2.82
CA GLN A 1047 -26.32 -21.25 -2.02
C GLN A 1047 -27.05 -20.13 -2.76
N TRP A 1048 -28.34 -19.98 -2.49
CA TRP A 1048 -29.14 -18.87 -2.99
C TRP A 1048 -28.99 -17.66 -2.07
N VAL A 1049 -28.72 -16.49 -2.67
CA VAL A 1049 -28.55 -15.21 -1.97
C VAL A 1049 -29.29 -14.11 -2.74
N VAL A 1050 -29.63 -12.99 -2.09
CA VAL A 1050 -30.19 -11.82 -2.81
C VAL A 1050 -29.19 -11.34 -3.86
N ALA A 1051 -29.66 -11.16 -5.11
CA ALA A 1051 -28.79 -10.86 -6.24
C ALA A 1051 -28.24 -9.42 -6.19
N LYS A 1052 -26.92 -9.28 -6.22
CA LYS A 1052 -26.19 -8.01 -6.39
C LYS A 1052 -25.13 -8.19 -7.48
N ASP A 1053 -24.76 -7.11 -8.17
CA ASP A 1053 -23.58 -7.13 -9.04
C ASP A 1053 -22.29 -7.06 -8.20
N PRO A 1054 -21.21 -7.75 -8.58
CA PRO A 1054 -21.08 -8.59 -9.77
C PRO A 1054 -21.65 -10.00 -9.55
N LEU A 1055 -22.48 -10.49 -10.48
CA LEU A 1055 -23.12 -11.80 -10.36
C LEU A 1055 -22.18 -13.00 -10.57
N HIS A 1056 -21.09 -12.83 -11.32
CA HIS A 1056 -20.19 -13.91 -11.74
C HIS A 1056 -18.87 -13.92 -10.97
N SER A 1057 -18.25 -15.09 -10.80
CA SER A 1057 -16.96 -15.28 -10.14
C SER A 1057 -15.98 -16.09 -11.00
N ASP A 1058 -15.44 -15.50 -12.08
CA ASP A 1058 -14.67 -16.24 -13.10
C ASP A 1058 -13.15 -16.35 -12.82
N GLY A 1059 -12.69 -15.89 -11.66
CA GLY A 1059 -11.41 -16.24 -11.03
C GLY A 1059 -10.12 -15.76 -11.71
N LYS A 1060 -10.20 -15.04 -12.84
CA LYS A 1060 -9.04 -14.60 -13.62
C LYS A 1060 -8.91 -13.09 -13.75
N ILE A 1061 -10.03 -12.39 -13.81
CA ILE A 1061 -10.14 -10.93 -13.95
C ILE A 1061 -11.31 -10.51 -13.05
N ALA A 1062 -11.25 -9.30 -12.47
CA ALA A 1062 -12.37 -8.77 -11.69
C ALA A 1062 -13.68 -8.80 -12.54
N PRO A 1063 -14.77 -9.39 -12.02
CA PRO A 1063 -16.09 -9.30 -12.61
C PRO A 1063 -16.69 -7.91 -12.30
N GLY A 1064 -17.61 -7.44 -13.14
CA GLY A 1064 -18.27 -6.15 -13.01
C GLY A 1064 -19.79 -6.27 -13.16
N VAL A 1065 -20.45 -5.14 -13.44
CA VAL A 1065 -21.86 -5.13 -13.86
C VAL A 1065 -22.00 -5.86 -15.19
N GLY A 1066 -22.97 -6.79 -15.25
CA GLY A 1066 -23.39 -7.49 -16.46
C GLY A 1066 -24.92 -7.47 -16.62
N PRO A 1067 -25.48 -8.09 -17.68
CA PRO A 1067 -26.89 -7.90 -18.04
C PRO A 1067 -27.88 -8.68 -17.16
N GLY A 1068 -27.38 -9.61 -16.33
CA GLY A 1068 -28.23 -10.55 -15.58
C GLY A 1068 -29.10 -9.90 -14.49
N LEU A 1069 -28.63 -8.86 -13.81
CA LEU A 1069 -29.35 -8.26 -12.69
C LEU A 1069 -30.51 -7.36 -13.17
N SER A 1070 -30.26 -6.51 -14.17
CA SER A 1070 -31.32 -5.70 -14.78
C SER A 1070 -32.35 -6.56 -15.53
N PHE A 1071 -31.90 -7.66 -16.18
CA PHE A 1071 -32.80 -8.68 -16.71
C PHE A 1071 -33.77 -9.20 -15.66
N ALA A 1072 -33.25 -9.70 -14.53
CA ALA A 1072 -34.09 -10.36 -13.53
C ALA A 1072 -35.02 -9.38 -12.79
N LEU A 1073 -34.60 -8.12 -12.62
CA LEU A 1073 -35.46 -7.07 -12.07
C LEU A 1073 -36.66 -6.77 -12.99
N GLU A 1074 -36.48 -6.72 -14.31
CA GLU A 1074 -37.59 -6.53 -15.25
C GLU A 1074 -38.46 -7.80 -15.42
N MET A 1075 -37.91 -9.02 -15.23
CA MET A 1075 -38.73 -10.24 -15.15
C MET A 1075 -39.59 -10.29 -13.88
N ALA A 1076 -39.02 -9.99 -12.70
CA ALA A 1076 -39.75 -9.96 -11.43
C ALA A 1076 -40.84 -8.87 -11.38
N LYS A 1077 -40.68 -7.82 -12.18
CA LYS A 1077 -41.62 -6.72 -12.36
C LYS A 1077 -42.79 -7.09 -13.28
N ALA A 1078 -42.56 -7.98 -14.26
CA ALA A 1078 -43.60 -8.47 -15.17
C ALA A 1078 -44.50 -9.53 -14.51
N ASP A 1079 -43.95 -10.35 -13.61
CA ASP A 1079 -44.71 -11.27 -12.76
C ASP A 1079 -44.23 -11.16 -11.29
N PRO A 1080 -44.88 -10.32 -10.46
CA PRO A 1080 -44.54 -10.19 -9.05
C PRO A 1080 -44.94 -11.38 -8.17
N THR A 1081 -45.61 -12.41 -8.71
CA THR A 1081 -46.02 -13.59 -7.93
C THR A 1081 -44.92 -14.63 -7.79
N VAL A 1082 -43.86 -14.52 -8.60
CA VAL A 1082 -42.75 -15.46 -8.69
C VAL A 1082 -41.42 -14.81 -8.31
N THR A 1083 -40.51 -15.62 -7.79
CA THR A 1083 -39.13 -15.23 -7.50
C THR A 1083 -38.24 -15.64 -8.67
N ILE A 1084 -37.33 -14.75 -9.08
CA ILE A 1084 -36.40 -14.97 -10.19
C ILE A 1084 -35.06 -15.49 -9.64
N GLY A 1085 -34.61 -16.65 -10.10
CA GLY A 1085 -33.34 -17.26 -9.71
C GLY A 1085 -32.29 -17.18 -10.82
N LEU A 1086 -31.23 -16.41 -10.61
CA LEU A 1086 -30.09 -16.29 -11.54
C LEU A 1086 -29.02 -17.35 -11.27
N VAL A 1087 -28.51 -17.96 -12.33
CA VAL A 1087 -27.48 -19.01 -12.26
C VAL A 1087 -26.26 -18.57 -13.05
N PRO A 1088 -25.22 -18.02 -12.38
CA PRO A 1088 -24.00 -17.57 -13.04
C PRO A 1088 -23.21 -18.74 -13.62
N CYS A 1089 -23.08 -18.83 -14.94
CA CYS A 1089 -22.31 -19.89 -15.61
C CYS A 1089 -21.19 -19.33 -16.51
N ALA A 1090 -21.27 -18.07 -16.95
CA ALA A 1090 -20.35 -17.50 -17.92
C ALA A 1090 -18.89 -17.39 -17.44
N VAL A 1091 -17.95 -17.48 -18.39
CA VAL A 1091 -16.50 -17.42 -18.13
C VAL A 1091 -15.82 -16.58 -19.21
N GLY A 1092 -15.00 -15.60 -18.80
CA GLY A 1092 -14.45 -14.60 -19.72
C GLY A 1092 -13.48 -15.16 -20.76
N GLY A 1093 -13.58 -14.67 -22.00
CA GLY A 1093 -12.66 -14.99 -23.09
C GLY A 1093 -12.74 -16.43 -23.61
N THR A 1094 -13.85 -17.13 -23.41
CA THR A 1094 -13.99 -18.54 -23.83
C THR A 1094 -14.66 -18.67 -25.21
N PRO A 1095 -14.12 -19.51 -26.11
CA PRO A 1095 -14.74 -19.81 -27.39
C PRO A 1095 -15.91 -20.79 -27.25
N LEU A 1096 -16.81 -20.82 -28.25
CA LEU A 1096 -17.98 -21.71 -28.31
C LEU A 1096 -17.60 -23.20 -28.24
N SER A 1097 -16.39 -23.58 -28.65
CA SER A 1097 -15.88 -24.95 -28.53
C SER A 1097 -15.72 -25.47 -27.09
N ARG A 1098 -15.81 -24.61 -26.07
CA ARG A 1098 -15.89 -25.03 -24.65
C ARG A 1098 -17.32 -25.17 -24.11
N TRP A 1099 -18.30 -24.85 -24.95
CA TRP A 1099 -19.73 -24.77 -24.65
C TRP A 1099 -20.57 -25.76 -25.46
N VAL A 1100 -19.97 -26.61 -26.29
CA VAL A 1100 -20.65 -27.76 -26.93
C VAL A 1100 -20.74 -28.96 -25.99
N LYS A 1101 -21.65 -29.90 -26.27
CA LYS A 1101 -21.85 -31.11 -25.48
C LYS A 1101 -20.57 -31.94 -25.32
N GLY A 1102 -20.35 -32.48 -24.12
CA GLY A 1102 -19.11 -33.16 -23.72
C GLY A 1102 -17.98 -32.23 -23.29
N ALA A 1103 -18.08 -30.92 -23.50
CA ALA A 1103 -17.06 -29.97 -23.09
C ALA A 1103 -17.37 -29.32 -21.73
N ASP A 1104 -16.43 -29.41 -20.79
CA ASP A 1104 -15.94 -28.22 -20.11
C ASP A 1104 -17.00 -27.35 -19.38
N LEU A 1105 -17.44 -26.27 -20.05
CA LEU A 1105 -18.37 -25.29 -19.49
C LEU A 1105 -19.82 -25.68 -19.74
N TYR A 1106 -20.10 -26.40 -20.82
CA TYR A 1106 -21.40 -27.01 -21.06
C TYR A 1106 -21.74 -28.03 -19.96
N GLU A 1107 -20.84 -28.98 -19.68
CA GLU A 1107 -21.06 -30.00 -18.65
C GLU A 1107 -21.23 -29.37 -17.25
N LYS A 1108 -20.47 -28.30 -16.95
CA LYS A 1108 -20.64 -27.51 -15.71
C LYS A 1108 -21.98 -26.79 -15.66
N ALA A 1109 -22.40 -26.16 -16.76
CA ALA A 1109 -23.69 -25.45 -16.84
C ALA A 1109 -24.87 -26.42 -16.74
N VAL A 1110 -24.84 -27.56 -17.45
CA VAL A 1110 -25.86 -28.62 -17.38
C VAL A 1110 -25.90 -29.28 -16.01
N SER A 1111 -24.74 -29.53 -15.38
CA SER A 1111 -24.68 -30.03 -14.01
C SER A 1111 -25.29 -29.05 -13.02
N ARG A 1112 -24.89 -27.76 -13.08
CA ARG A 1112 -25.44 -26.68 -12.24
C ARG A 1112 -26.95 -26.51 -12.45
N ALA A 1113 -27.41 -26.56 -13.70
CA ALA A 1113 -28.81 -26.53 -14.08
C ALA A 1113 -29.62 -27.71 -13.49
N LYS A 1114 -29.10 -28.95 -13.55
CA LYS A 1114 -29.73 -30.14 -12.98
C LYS A 1114 -29.82 -30.12 -11.45
N VAL A 1115 -28.90 -29.41 -10.77
CA VAL A 1115 -28.99 -29.16 -9.32
C VAL A 1115 -30.08 -28.12 -9.01
N VAL A 1116 -30.04 -26.95 -9.65
CA VAL A 1116 -31.00 -25.86 -9.36
C VAL A 1116 -32.44 -26.19 -9.79
N ALA A 1117 -32.62 -27.03 -10.81
CA ALA A 1117 -33.93 -27.57 -11.23
C ALA A 1117 -34.61 -28.46 -10.17
N GLN A 1118 -33.94 -28.74 -9.03
CA GLN A 1118 -34.58 -29.34 -7.86
C GLN A 1118 -35.35 -28.29 -7.05
N ALA A 1119 -34.79 -27.08 -6.92
CA ALA A 1119 -35.34 -25.97 -6.14
C ALA A 1119 -36.39 -25.12 -6.89
N GLY A 1120 -36.28 -24.99 -8.21
CA GLY A 1120 -37.21 -24.20 -9.04
C GLY A 1120 -37.44 -24.78 -10.43
N VAL A 1121 -38.17 -24.04 -11.26
CA VAL A 1121 -38.42 -24.36 -12.69
C VAL A 1121 -37.47 -23.53 -13.55
N ILE A 1122 -36.68 -24.16 -14.42
CA ILE A 1122 -35.87 -23.42 -15.40
C ILE A 1122 -36.79 -22.88 -16.50
N LYS A 1123 -36.80 -21.56 -16.69
CA LYS A 1123 -37.74 -20.84 -17.58
C LYS A 1123 -37.05 -20.16 -18.77
N GLY A 1124 -35.73 -20.03 -18.75
CA GLY A 1124 -34.98 -19.61 -19.93
C GLY A 1124 -33.46 -19.57 -19.75
N VAL A 1125 -32.77 -19.23 -20.83
CA VAL A 1125 -31.30 -19.06 -20.88
C VAL A 1125 -30.97 -17.72 -21.53
N LEU A 1126 -30.03 -16.98 -20.95
CA LEU A 1126 -29.40 -15.84 -21.60
C LEU A 1126 -28.04 -16.29 -22.14
N TRP A 1127 -27.77 -15.97 -23.40
CA TRP A 1127 -26.51 -16.24 -24.07
C TRP A 1127 -25.88 -14.92 -24.52
N HIS A 1128 -24.65 -14.63 -24.07
CA HIS A 1128 -23.83 -13.55 -24.62
C HIS A 1128 -22.42 -14.03 -24.96
N GLN A 1129 -22.22 -14.38 -26.22
CA GLN A 1129 -20.94 -14.85 -26.74
C GLN A 1129 -20.85 -14.65 -28.25
N GLY A 1130 -19.65 -14.45 -28.74
CA GLY A 1130 -19.29 -14.53 -30.15
C GLY A 1130 -17.97 -13.85 -30.47
N GLU A 1131 -17.53 -12.90 -29.64
CA GLU A 1131 -16.32 -12.08 -29.87
C GLU A 1131 -15.05 -12.94 -30.02
N ALA A 1132 -14.96 -14.08 -29.33
CA ALA A 1132 -13.85 -15.03 -29.51
C ALA A 1132 -13.83 -15.70 -30.89
N GLU A 1133 -15.00 -15.91 -31.50
CA GLU A 1133 -15.15 -16.58 -32.80
C GLU A 1133 -14.82 -15.64 -33.97
N THR A 1134 -14.99 -14.33 -33.79
CA THR A 1134 -14.67 -13.27 -34.77
C THR A 1134 -13.19 -13.19 -35.20
N SER A 1135 -12.33 -14.00 -34.59
CA SER A 1135 -10.89 -14.08 -34.81
C SER A 1135 -10.47 -15.00 -35.97
N LYS A 1136 -11.37 -15.89 -36.43
CA LYS A 1136 -11.10 -16.84 -37.52
C LYS A 1136 -12.34 -17.03 -38.39
N GLN A 1137 -12.15 -17.09 -39.71
CA GLN A 1137 -13.24 -17.33 -40.66
C GLN A 1137 -13.95 -18.67 -40.39
N GLU A 1138 -13.21 -19.75 -40.28
CA GLU A 1138 -13.73 -21.10 -39.95
C GLU A 1138 -14.63 -21.12 -38.71
N ASN A 1139 -14.30 -20.32 -37.68
CA ASN A 1139 -15.13 -20.20 -36.49
C ASN A 1139 -16.40 -19.38 -36.78
N ALA A 1140 -16.28 -18.24 -37.45
CA ALA A 1140 -17.42 -17.38 -37.77
C ALA A 1140 -18.43 -18.05 -38.71
N ASP A 1141 -17.95 -18.64 -39.82
CA ASP A 1141 -18.76 -19.29 -40.85
C ASP A 1141 -19.52 -20.51 -40.31
N THR A 1142 -19.00 -21.17 -39.27
CA THR A 1142 -19.66 -22.31 -38.59
C THR A 1142 -20.42 -21.92 -37.33
N TYR A 1143 -20.50 -20.63 -36.98
CA TYR A 1143 -21.01 -20.20 -35.67
C TYR A 1143 -22.48 -20.57 -35.45
N GLU A 1144 -23.35 -20.24 -36.41
CA GLU A 1144 -24.79 -20.47 -36.29
C GLU A 1144 -25.14 -21.96 -36.11
N THR A 1145 -24.51 -22.83 -36.89
CA THR A 1145 -24.70 -24.29 -36.83
C THR A 1145 -24.26 -24.86 -35.48
N ARG A 1146 -23.08 -24.45 -34.99
CA ARG A 1146 -22.57 -24.91 -33.68
C ARG A 1146 -23.41 -24.37 -32.52
N LEU A 1147 -23.92 -23.14 -32.63
CA LEU A 1147 -24.79 -22.52 -31.61
C LEU A 1147 -26.18 -23.20 -31.58
N SER A 1148 -26.76 -23.46 -32.76
CA SER A 1148 -28.03 -24.19 -32.92
C SER A 1148 -27.95 -25.61 -32.35
N GLN A 1149 -26.85 -26.32 -32.60
CA GLN A 1149 -26.64 -27.64 -32.00
C GLN A 1149 -26.53 -27.57 -30.47
N MET A 1150 -25.78 -26.59 -29.93
CA MET A 1150 -25.66 -26.39 -28.48
C MET A 1150 -27.02 -26.12 -27.81
N PHE A 1151 -27.91 -25.36 -28.47
CA PHE A 1151 -29.27 -25.12 -27.99
C PHE A 1151 -30.14 -26.39 -28.01
N ASN A 1152 -30.04 -27.22 -29.05
CA ASN A 1152 -30.72 -28.53 -29.09
C ASN A 1152 -30.20 -29.48 -28.01
N ASP A 1153 -28.88 -29.57 -27.85
CA ASP A 1153 -28.22 -30.38 -26.83
C ASP A 1153 -28.69 -29.97 -25.43
N LEU A 1154 -28.68 -28.65 -25.13
CA LEU A 1154 -29.08 -28.09 -23.83
C LEU A 1154 -30.55 -28.34 -23.53
N ARG A 1155 -31.43 -28.18 -24.52
CA ARG A 1155 -32.87 -28.50 -24.40
C ARG A 1155 -33.10 -29.99 -24.14
N GLY A 1156 -32.34 -30.87 -24.82
CA GLY A 1156 -32.38 -32.30 -24.60
C GLY A 1156 -31.88 -32.71 -23.20
N ASP A 1157 -30.72 -32.22 -22.77
CA ASP A 1157 -30.13 -32.58 -21.48
C ASP A 1157 -30.89 -32.02 -20.28
N LEU A 1158 -31.69 -30.97 -20.45
CA LEU A 1158 -32.60 -30.43 -19.43
C LEU A 1158 -34.03 -30.97 -19.54
N GLY A 1159 -34.35 -31.79 -20.56
CA GLY A 1159 -35.71 -32.32 -20.79
C GLY A 1159 -36.75 -31.25 -21.15
N ALA A 1160 -36.30 -30.11 -21.69
CA ALA A 1160 -37.11 -28.91 -21.90
C ALA A 1160 -37.09 -28.47 -23.38
N PRO A 1161 -37.80 -29.17 -24.29
CA PRO A 1161 -37.70 -28.95 -25.73
C PRO A 1161 -38.08 -27.54 -26.20
N ASN A 1162 -38.97 -26.86 -25.47
CA ASN A 1162 -39.45 -25.52 -25.80
C ASN A 1162 -38.78 -24.41 -24.97
N LEU A 1163 -37.66 -24.70 -24.29
CA LEU A 1163 -36.97 -23.74 -23.39
C LEU A 1163 -36.59 -22.45 -24.13
N PRO A 1164 -37.12 -21.28 -23.72
CA PRO A 1164 -36.72 -19.97 -24.25
C PRO A 1164 -35.22 -19.69 -24.09
N ILE A 1165 -34.59 -19.21 -25.16
CA ILE A 1165 -33.20 -18.77 -25.15
C ILE A 1165 -33.13 -17.38 -25.78
N VAL A 1166 -32.47 -16.42 -25.13
CA VAL A 1166 -32.25 -15.10 -25.73
C VAL A 1166 -30.76 -14.92 -26.01
N VAL A 1167 -30.43 -14.50 -27.22
CA VAL A 1167 -29.06 -14.19 -27.67
C VAL A 1167 -28.86 -12.67 -27.74
N GLY A 1168 -27.69 -12.19 -27.31
CA GLY A 1168 -27.34 -10.77 -27.37
C GLY A 1168 -26.35 -10.47 -28.48
N GLN A 1169 -26.58 -9.39 -29.22
CA GLN A 1169 -25.72 -8.93 -30.31
C GLN A 1169 -24.34 -8.43 -29.82
N LEU A 1170 -23.29 -8.68 -30.60
CA LEU A 1170 -21.94 -8.20 -30.27
C LEU A 1170 -21.82 -6.68 -30.52
N GLY A 1171 -21.39 -5.95 -29.50
CA GLY A 1171 -21.41 -4.49 -29.44
C GLY A 1171 -20.83 -3.78 -30.66
N GLU A 1172 -21.52 -2.74 -31.13
CA GLU A 1172 -21.26 -2.07 -32.42
C GLU A 1172 -19.84 -1.48 -32.53
N PHE A 1173 -19.27 -1.07 -31.39
CA PHE A 1173 -17.91 -0.55 -31.24
C PHE A 1173 -16.77 -1.55 -31.56
N LEU A 1174 -17.06 -2.84 -31.74
CA LEU A 1174 -16.08 -3.82 -32.21
C LEU A 1174 -15.78 -3.56 -33.70
N THR A 1175 -14.52 -3.20 -34.01
CA THR A 1175 -14.08 -2.82 -35.36
C THR A 1175 -13.52 -4.00 -36.16
N LEU A 1176 -13.76 -4.02 -37.48
CA LEU A 1176 -13.23 -5.02 -38.42
C LEU A 1176 -11.69 -5.13 -38.39
N GLU A 1177 -10.98 -4.02 -38.12
CA GLU A 1177 -9.52 -3.99 -37.94
C GLU A 1177 -9.03 -4.96 -36.83
N LYS A 1178 -9.80 -5.11 -35.76
CA LYS A 1178 -9.46 -5.91 -34.57
C LYS A 1178 -10.23 -7.24 -34.51
N TYR A 1179 -11.38 -7.30 -35.18
CA TYR A 1179 -12.31 -8.43 -35.19
C TYR A 1179 -12.82 -8.67 -36.63
N PRO A 1180 -12.01 -9.25 -37.53
CA PRO A 1180 -12.28 -9.25 -38.97
C PRO A 1180 -13.59 -9.92 -39.40
N TYR A 1181 -14.10 -10.87 -38.61
CA TYR A 1181 -15.32 -11.61 -38.89
C TYR A 1181 -16.49 -11.21 -37.98
N VAL A 1182 -16.43 -10.02 -37.34
CA VAL A 1182 -17.47 -9.58 -36.39
C VAL A 1182 -18.86 -9.47 -37.01
N ASP A 1183 -18.97 -9.01 -38.25
CA ASP A 1183 -20.26 -8.84 -38.91
C ASP A 1183 -20.89 -10.17 -39.36
N VAL A 1184 -20.06 -11.18 -39.65
CA VAL A 1184 -20.53 -12.57 -39.87
C VAL A 1184 -21.16 -13.12 -38.58
N VAL A 1185 -20.48 -12.96 -37.44
CA VAL A 1185 -20.99 -13.44 -36.14
C VAL A 1185 -22.19 -12.64 -35.65
N ARG A 1186 -22.22 -11.30 -35.83
CA ARG A 1186 -23.42 -10.48 -35.58
C ARG A 1186 -24.60 -10.93 -36.46
N GLY A 1187 -24.34 -11.23 -37.74
CA GLY A 1187 -25.32 -11.75 -38.68
C GLY A 1187 -25.93 -13.06 -38.19
N ALA A 1188 -25.09 -14.04 -37.85
CA ALA A 1188 -25.52 -15.34 -37.29
C ALA A 1188 -26.35 -15.19 -36.01
N ILE A 1189 -25.94 -14.31 -35.08
CA ILE A 1189 -26.68 -14.05 -33.82
C ILE A 1189 -28.07 -13.44 -34.09
N LYS A 1190 -28.21 -12.61 -35.14
CA LYS A 1190 -29.52 -12.04 -35.53
C LYS A 1190 -30.37 -12.98 -36.37
N HIS A 1191 -29.75 -13.83 -37.18
CA HIS A 1191 -30.44 -14.78 -38.05
C HIS A 1191 -30.99 -15.97 -37.26
N ILE A 1192 -30.23 -16.55 -36.33
CA ILE A 1192 -30.68 -17.69 -35.50
C ILE A 1192 -31.99 -17.41 -34.75
N SER A 1193 -32.21 -16.19 -34.25
CA SER A 1193 -33.47 -15.77 -33.60
C SER A 1193 -34.67 -15.65 -34.54
N THR A 1194 -34.46 -15.70 -35.85
CA THR A 1194 -35.55 -15.68 -36.86
C THR A 1194 -35.87 -17.05 -37.44
N VAL A 1195 -34.95 -18.01 -37.33
CA VAL A 1195 -35.10 -19.36 -37.93
C VAL A 1195 -35.13 -20.52 -36.92
N PHE A 1196 -34.64 -20.32 -35.69
CA PHE A 1196 -34.57 -21.36 -34.67
C PHE A 1196 -35.70 -21.18 -33.63
N PRO A 1197 -36.50 -22.22 -33.33
CA PRO A 1197 -37.68 -22.07 -32.48
C PRO A 1197 -37.34 -21.70 -31.04
N GLN A 1198 -38.20 -20.90 -30.41
CA GLN A 1198 -38.04 -20.42 -29.03
C GLN A 1198 -36.70 -19.69 -28.77
N VAL A 1199 -36.19 -18.96 -29.77
CA VAL A 1199 -35.01 -18.08 -29.64
C VAL A 1199 -35.40 -16.62 -29.87
N GLY A 1200 -34.91 -15.72 -29.02
CA GLY A 1200 -35.14 -14.27 -29.07
C GLY A 1200 -33.83 -13.50 -29.15
N PHE A 1201 -33.92 -12.22 -29.51
CA PHE A 1201 -32.77 -11.36 -29.79
C PHE A 1201 -32.80 -10.09 -28.93
N ALA A 1202 -31.68 -9.81 -28.27
CA ALA A 1202 -31.40 -8.51 -27.67
C ALA A 1202 -30.41 -7.77 -28.59
N ASP A 1203 -30.80 -6.60 -29.09
CA ASP A 1203 -29.96 -5.78 -29.95
C ASP A 1203 -28.92 -4.98 -29.14
N SER A 1204 -27.79 -4.66 -29.78
CA SER A 1204 -26.74 -3.83 -29.18
C SER A 1204 -26.77 -2.39 -29.67
N GLU A 1205 -27.86 -1.93 -30.30
CA GLU A 1205 -27.92 -0.62 -30.97
C GLU A 1205 -27.78 0.50 -29.92
N GLY A 1206 -26.81 1.40 -30.15
CA GLY A 1206 -26.52 2.53 -29.27
C GLY A 1206 -25.81 2.17 -27.95
N LEU A 1207 -25.40 0.92 -27.74
CA LEU A 1207 -24.75 0.47 -26.50
C LEU A 1207 -23.24 0.77 -26.50
N GLY A 1208 -22.79 1.58 -25.53
CA GLY A 1208 -21.39 2.00 -25.40
C GLY A 1208 -20.46 0.99 -24.71
N HIS A 1209 -19.15 1.13 -24.95
CA HIS A 1209 -18.11 0.30 -24.33
C HIS A 1209 -17.43 1.00 -23.13
N LYS A 1210 -16.89 0.23 -22.17
CA LYS A 1210 -16.26 0.75 -20.93
C LYS A 1210 -14.91 1.48 -21.11
N GLY A 1211 -14.54 1.82 -22.35
CA GLY A 1211 -13.24 2.42 -22.71
C GLY A 1211 -12.24 1.50 -23.45
N ASP A 1212 -12.41 0.17 -23.42
CA ASP A 1212 -11.41 -0.80 -23.95
C ASP A 1212 -11.65 -1.33 -25.39
N LYS A 1213 -12.73 -0.87 -26.05
CA LYS A 1213 -13.21 -1.36 -27.36
C LYS A 1213 -13.38 -2.90 -27.39
N LEU A 1214 -13.94 -3.47 -26.33
CA LEU A 1214 -14.33 -4.88 -26.25
C LEU A 1214 -15.53 -5.12 -25.34
N HIS A 1215 -15.56 -4.53 -24.15
CA HIS A 1215 -16.63 -4.78 -23.18
C HIS A 1215 -17.59 -3.60 -23.08
N PHE A 1216 -18.89 -3.88 -22.92
CA PHE A 1216 -19.90 -2.86 -22.68
C PHE A 1216 -19.62 -2.08 -21.38
N SER A 1217 -20.15 -0.86 -21.26
CA SER A 1217 -20.18 -0.14 -19.97
C SER A 1217 -21.30 -0.67 -19.07
N ALA A 1218 -21.20 -0.40 -17.77
CA ALA A 1218 -22.23 -0.82 -16.81
C ALA A 1218 -23.62 -0.22 -17.09
N GLU A 1219 -23.67 0.92 -17.77
CA GLU A 1219 -24.91 1.59 -18.20
C GLU A 1219 -25.49 0.89 -19.42
N ALA A 1220 -24.62 0.48 -20.35
CA ALA A 1220 -24.99 -0.31 -21.52
C ALA A 1220 -25.50 -1.70 -21.13
N GLU A 1221 -24.81 -2.44 -20.25
CA GLU A 1221 -25.25 -3.76 -19.76
C GLU A 1221 -26.60 -3.68 -19.04
N LYS A 1222 -26.88 -2.58 -18.32
CA LYS A 1222 -28.19 -2.35 -17.69
C LYS A 1222 -29.32 -2.26 -18.71
N ILE A 1223 -29.15 -1.43 -19.75
CA ILE A 1223 -30.08 -1.35 -20.88
C ILE A 1223 -30.20 -2.71 -21.59
N PHE A 1224 -29.08 -3.42 -21.73
CA PHE A 1224 -29.04 -4.71 -22.42
C PHE A 1224 -29.88 -5.76 -21.68
N GLY A 1225 -29.78 -5.86 -20.35
CA GLY A 1225 -30.61 -6.74 -19.55
C GLY A 1225 -32.11 -6.45 -19.68
N THR A 1226 -32.52 -5.18 -19.85
CA THR A 1226 -33.91 -4.82 -20.17
C THR A 1226 -34.34 -5.37 -21.54
N ARG A 1227 -33.49 -5.26 -22.57
CA ARG A 1227 -33.75 -5.85 -23.90
C ARG A 1227 -33.82 -7.38 -23.84
N TYR A 1228 -32.93 -8.02 -23.06
CA TYR A 1228 -32.99 -9.45 -22.77
C TYR A 1228 -34.31 -9.85 -22.10
N ALA A 1229 -34.83 -9.05 -21.17
CA ALA A 1229 -36.08 -9.32 -20.46
C ALA A 1229 -37.29 -9.19 -21.38
N GLN A 1230 -37.34 -8.14 -22.20
CA GLN A 1230 -38.38 -7.95 -23.21
C GLN A 1230 -38.43 -9.14 -24.18
N ALA A 1231 -37.29 -9.52 -24.76
CA ALA A 1231 -37.22 -10.68 -25.66
C ALA A 1231 -37.60 -12.00 -24.95
N MET A 1232 -37.25 -12.18 -23.68
CA MET A 1232 -37.64 -13.35 -22.90
C MET A 1232 -39.15 -13.39 -22.62
N GLN A 1233 -39.76 -12.23 -22.32
CA GLN A 1233 -41.19 -12.11 -22.06
C GLN A 1233 -42.02 -12.46 -23.31
N GLU A 1234 -41.61 -12.00 -24.50
CA GLU A 1234 -42.26 -12.38 -25.77
C GLU A 1234 -42.23 -13.91 -26.00
N LEU A 1235 -41.11 -14.58 -25.72
CA LEU A 1235 -40.98 -16.05 -25.83
C LEU A 1235 -41.76 -16.84 -24.76
N GLN A 1236 -42.21 -16.18 -23.70
CA GLN A 1236 -42.89 -16.78 -22.54
C GLN A 1236 -44.40 -16.47 -22.49
N LYS A 1237 -44.91 -15.64 -23.40
CA LYS A 1237 -46.37 -15.47 -23.56
C LYS A 1237 -47.01 -16.81 -23.93
N PRO A 1238 -48.22 -17.12 -23.40
CA PRO A 1238 -49.03 -18.20 -23.93
C PRO A 1238 -49.30 -17.99 -25.43
N GLN A 1239 -49.14 -19.07 -26.21
CA GLN A 1239 -49.52 -19.15 -27.63
C GLN A 1239 -50.91 -19.77 -27.77
#